data_AF-A0A6J0CQP5-F1
#
_entry.id   AF-A0A6J0CQP5-F1
#
_cell.length_a   1.000
_cell.length_b   1.000
_cell.length_c   1.000
_cell.angle_alpha   90.00
_cell.angle_beta   90.00
_cell.angle_gamma   90.00
#
_symmetry.space_group_name_H-M   'P 1'
#
loop_
_entity.id
_entity.type
_entity.pdbx_description
1 polymer ?
#
loop_
_entity_poly.entity_id
_entity_poly.type
_entity_poly.pdbx_seq_one_letter_code
_entity_poly.pdbx_strand_id
1 'polypeptide(L)'
;MGAVQMGLPLLSVLPHDWPVLTLDIKDCFFSIPLCPEDRERFAFTLPSVNHEQPDAHYQWRALPQGMANSPTICQLFVDSALVPVRQKFPLVWIVHYIDDILLTTSSQEVLHKAFQEVTSALIEWGLTIAPDKVQQSQLMGDINWIRGYLNVPRSELLPLFSILEGNPDVTSPRVLTLLALKSLEKVEEAMTRTQLNRYDPTMPISLCILKTKNYPTGVLWQDGPLWWLHGNSVGARTVQYFPELVANQALLGLKCCLMHFARIPEKLIIPYTKDQVETLAATVDAWAILMCVFPNLIDNHYPKHPLLAIVEKDLVYFPVVTLKEPLANALTIYTDSSKTGQGAFVVQGQEPVILTFQPDVPQVTECLTVLEVFKRFDEPFNLFSDSQYVVNAVASLEVAASVKSMSAVSNILLQIQDLILKRRYSFYVGHIRAHTLLPGPVSEANALADRATRALALVVTDSIELARDFHRLYHVPANTLRKKFDVSRKTGERVSHVKILYLEAWAAWGKPLRLKTDNGPAYTSHGFRAFCTQMQVAHTTGLPYNPQGQGIVERANKSLKEMFQKQKGGIAETASPRERVSLALFTLNFLILNDADDTAADRHVTEKATKTKDTVIWKDVIDNKWYGPDPVVMRSRGVVCVFPQNQETPHWVLTRLTRVIRDVPMAESESLEDEPVSAPDDMAPGESGAEMGDLVSLPQTHASPP
;
A
#
# COMPACT_ATOMS: atom_id res chain seq x y z
N MET A 1 -8.84 -8.66 14.59
CA MET A 1 -9.80 -9.19 13.60
C MET A 1 -11.13 -8.49 13.85
N GLY A 2 -11.94 -8.21 12.83
CA GLY A 2 -13.20 -7.45 12.96
C GLY A 2 -14.43 -8.35 12.88
N ALA A 3 -15.64 -7.75 12.78
CA ALA A 3 -16.87 -8.50 12.52
C ALA A 3 -16.71 -9.39 11.27
N VAL A 4 -17.19 -10.64 11.35
CA VAL A 4 -17.04 -11.64 10.27
C VAL A 4 -17.94 -11.30 9.08
N GLN A 5 -19.06 -10.64 9.34
CA GLN A 5 -20.01 -10.16 8.34
C GLN A 5 -19.85 -8.65 8.14
N MET A 6 -19.94 -8.17 6.90
CA MET A 6 -19.61 -6.78 6.51
C MET A 6 -20.75 -5.76 6.74
N GLY A 7 -21.76 -6.08 7.56
CA GLY A 7 -22.97 -5.27 7.77
C GLY A 7 -24.27 -6.01 7.44
N LEU A 8 -25.41 -5.37 7.76
CA LEU A 8 -26.70 -5.75 7.18
C LEU A 8 -26.70 -5.45 5.66
N PRO A 9 -27.39 -6.27 4.85
CA PRO A 9 -27.53 -6.03 3.41
C PRO A 9 -28.33 -4.74 3.18
N LEU A 10 -28.05 -4.05 2.07
CA LEU A 10 -28.88 -2.90 1.70
C LEU A 10 -30.31 -3.37 1.43
N LEU A 11 -31.31 -2.59 1.85
CA LEU A 11 -32.72 -2.92 1.61
C LEU A 11 -33.06 -3.03 0.11
N SER A 12 -32.31 -2.35 -0.77
CA SER A 12 -32.49 -2.46 -2.22
C SER A 12 -32.10 -3.83 -2.78
N VAL A 13 -31.32 -4.63 -2.05
CA VAL A 13 -30.95 -6.01 -2.42
C VAL A 13 -32.11 -6.98 -2.18
N LEU A 14 -33.02 -6.65 -1.26
CA LEU A 14 -34.17 -7.48 -0.97
C LEU A 14 -35.20 -7.38 -2.11
N PRO A 15 -35.88 -8.49 -2.46
CA PRO A 15 -36.94 -8.45 -3.46
C PRO A 15 -38.04 -7.45 -3.13
N HIS A 16 -38.59 -6.79 -4.15
CA HIS A 16 -39.55 -5.69 -3.97
C HIS A 16 -40.74 -6.06 -3.08
N ASP A 17 -41.38 -7.19 -3.37
CA ASP A 17 -42.66 -7.58 -2.78
C ASP A 17 -42.53 -8.35 -1.45
N TRP A 18 -41.32 -8.50 -0.93
CA TRP A 18 -41.12 -9.33 0.26
C TRP A 18 -41.34 -8.51 1.54
N PRO A 19 -42.22 -8.97 2.46
CA PRO A 19 -42.31 -8.39 3.80
C PRO A 19 -40.99 -8.55 4.56
N VAL A 20 -40.66 -7.54 5.37
CA VAL A 20 -39.42 -7.49 6.17
C VAL A 20 -39.78 -7.33 7.64
N LEU A 21 -39.18 -8.14 8.50
CA LEU A 21 -39.20 -7.98 9.95
C LEU A 21 -37.79 -7.76 10.46
N THR A 22 -37.62 -6.85 11.41
CA THR A 22 -36.33 -6.56 12.05
C THR A 22 -36.43 -6.75 13.56
N LEU A 23 -35.34 -7.25 14.15
CA LEU A 23 -35.17 -7.54 15.57
C LEU A 23 -33.85 -6.92 16.02
N ASP A 24 -33.83 -6.34 17.23
CA ASP A 24 -32.62 -5.86 17.92
C ASP A 24 -32.38 -6.74 19.15
N ILE A 25 -31.18 -7.28 19.31
CA ILE A 25 -30.77 -7.99 20.52
C ILE A 25 -30.31 -6.94 21.54
N LYS A 26 -31.04 -6.85 22.64
CA LYS A 26 -30.68 -5.98 23.76
C LYS A 26 -29.37 -6.46 24.39
N ASP A 27 -28.41 -5.54 24.51
CA ASP A 27 -27.16 -5.77 25.24
C ASP A 27 -26.42 -7.05 24.75
N CYS A 28 -26.28 -7.27 23.42
CA CYS A 28 -25.70 -8.52 22.85
C CYS A 28 -24.42 -8.95 23.56
N PHE A 29 -23.44 -8.05 23.67
CA PHE A 29 -22.15 -8.38 24.27
C PHE A 29 -22.29 -8.83 25.73
N PHE A 30 -23.12 -8.14 26.51
CA PHE A 30 -23.29 -8.46 27.94
C PHE A 30 -24.16 -9.71 28.18
N SER A 31 -24.90 -10.14 27.17
CA SER A 31 -25.66 -11.41 27.20
C SER A 31 -24.78 -12.64 26.96
N ILE A 32 -23.53 -12.46 26.50
CA ILE A 32 -22.62 -13.57 26.17
C ILE A 32 -21.63 -13.79 27.33
N PRO A 33 -21.66 -14.96 27.99
CA PRO A 33 -20.77 -15.24 29.11
C PRO A 33 -19.31 -15.38 28.65
N LEU A 34 -18.39 -14.87 29.47
CA LEU A 34 -16.96 -15.04 29.28
C LEU A 34 -16.47 -16.29 30.04
N CYS A 35 -15.61 -17.07 29.37
CA CYS A 35 -14.98 -18.27 29.91
C CYS A 35 -14.29 -17.94 31.26
N PRO A 36 -14.55 -18.68 32.35
CA PRO A 36 -14.01 -18.37 33.68
C PRO A 36 -12.50 -18.16 33.72
N GLU A 37 -11.75 -18.96 32.97
CA GLU A 37 -10.29 -18.96 32.88
C GLU A 37 -9.74 -17.69 32.20
N ASP A 38 -10.56 -17.00 31.40
CA ASP A 38 -10.17 -15.79 30.69
C ASP A 38 -10.59 -14.51 31.42
N ARG A 39 -11.44 -14.59 32.46
CA ARG A 39 -11.97 -13.40 33.17
C ARG A 39 -10.87 -12.55 33.79
N GLU A 40 -9.85 -13.18 34.37
CA GLU A 40 -8.70 -12.51 34.97
C GLU A 40 -7.94 -11.63 33.98
N ARG A 41 -7.92 -12.01 32.69
CA ARG A 41 -7.22 -11.27 31.63
C ARG A 41 -7.85 -9.91 31.34
N PHE A 42 -9.10 -9.74 31.76
CA PHE A 42 -9.87 -8.51 31.59
C PHE A 42 -10.13 -7.81 32.93
N ALA A 43 -9.33 -8.11 33.96
CA ALA A 43 -9.41 -7.38 35.22
C ALA A 43 -9.07 -5.89 35.02
N PHE A 44 -9.79 -5.02 35.72
CA PHE A 44 -9.54 -3.58 35.73
C PHE A 44 -9.70 -3.02 37.14
N THR A 45 -9.04 -1.88 37.37
CA THR A 45 -9.03 -1.19 38.65
C THR A 45 -9.87 0.07 38.57
N LEU A 46 -10.82 0.24 39.48
CA LEU A 46 -11.57 1.46 39.67
C LEU A 46 -10.91 2.27 40.80
N PRO A 47 -10.28 3.43 40.49
CA PRO A 47 -9.59 4.22 41.50
C PRO A 47 -10.58 4.78 42.50
N SER A 48 -10.21 4.78 43.78
CA SER A 48 -11.03 5.41 44.80
C SER A 48 -10.93 6.94 44.74
N VAL A 49 -12.00 7.61 45.15
CA VAL A 49 -12.01 9.08 45.23
C VAL A 49 -10.91 9.50 46.21
N ASN A 50 -9.98 10.33 45.74
CA ASN A 50 -8.84 10.86 46.51
C ASN A 50 -7.94 9.82 47.19
N HIS A 51 -7.93 8.56 46.75
CA HIS A 51 -7.22 7.47 47.42
C HIS A 51 -7.66 7.26 48.89
N GLU A 52 -8.90 7.64 49.23
CA GLU A 52 -9.45 7.50 50.59
C GLU A 52 -9.58 6.04 51.04
N GLN A 53 -9.59 5.12 50.09
CA GLN A 53 -9.62 3.67 50.30
C GLN A 53 -8.80 2.94 49.22
N PRO A 54 -8.43 1.66 49.42
CA PRO A 54 -7.84 0.86 48.36
C PRO A 54 -8.72 0.86 47.10
N ASP A 55 -8.07 0.88 45.94
CA ASP A 55 -8.79 0.84 44.67
C ASP A 55 -9.53 -0.49 44.50
N ALA A 56 -10.73 -0.44 43.94
CA ALA A 56 -11.53 -1.64 43.74
C ALA A 56 -11.10 -2.37 42.46
N HIS A 57 -10.96 -3.69 42.54
CA HIS A 57 -10.64 -4.52 41.38
C HIS A 57 -11.86 -5.29 40.91
N TYR A 58 -12.17 -5.17 39.63
CA TYR A 58 -13.27 -5.87 38.96
C TYR A 58 -12.74 -6.71 37.81
N GLN A 59 -13.51 -7.72 37.42
CA GLN A 59 -13.27 -8.50 36.21
C GLN A 59 -14.58 -8.67 35.43
N TRP A 60 -14.46 -8.78 34.11
CA TRP A 60 -15.62 -9.01 33.26
C TRP A 60 -16.11 -10.46 33.39
N ARG A 61 -17.42 -10.63 33.60
CA ARG A 61 -18.10 -11.95 33.57
C ARG A 61 -18.73 -12.26 32.21
N ALA A 62 -18.98 -11.23 31.42
CA ALA A 62 -19.54 -11.28 30.08
C ALA A 62 -18.58 -10.63 29.08
N LEU A 63 -18.85 -10.80 27.80
CA LEU A 63 -18.00 -10.31 26.73
C LEU A 63 -17.83 -8.78 26.81
N PRO A 64 -16.60 -8.24 27.00
CA PRO A 64 -16.41 -6.81 27.23
C PRO A 64 -16.60 -5.99 25.95
N GLN A 65 -17.23 -4.82 26.07
CA GLN A 65 -17.29 -3.84 24.99
C GLN A 65 -15.94 -3.15 24.81
N GLY A 66 -15.44 -3.05 23.57
CA GLY A 66 -14.15 -2.45 23.25
C GLY A 66 -12.99 -3.44 23.08
N MET A 67 -13.18 -4.72 23.45
CA MET A 67 -12.22 -5.75 23.04
C MET A 67 -12.31 -6.00 21.53
N ALA A 68 -11.15 -6.04 20.87
CA ALA A 68 -11.05 -6.15 19.41
C ALA A 68 -11.80 -7.36 18.82
N ASN A 69 -11.84 -8.48 19.55
CA ASN A 69 -12.50 -9.71 19.10
C ASN A 69 -13.96 -9.85 19.56
N SER A 70 -14.48 -8.94 20.40
CA SER A 70 -15.87 -9.01 20.87
C SER A 70 -16.89 -9.01 19.72
N PRO A 71 -16.75 -8.18 18.66
CA PRO A 71 -17.67 -8.24 17.51
C PRO A 71 -17.67 -9.60 16.82
N THR A 72 -16.50 -10.22 16.66
CA THR A 72 -16.36 -11.55 16.05
C THR A 72 -17.07 -12.61 16.90
N ILE A 73 -16.87 -12.57 18.23
CA ILE A 73 -17.45 -13.55 19.15
C ILE A 73 -18.98 -13.37 19.26
N CYS A 74 -19.51 -12.13 19.40
CA CYS A 74 -20.97 -11.90 19.39
C CYS A 74 -21.58 -12.37 18.08
N GLN A 75 -20.97 -12.07 16.93
CA GLN A 75 -21.49 -12.53 15.64
C GLN A 75 -21.55 -14.06 15.56
N LEU A 76 -20.49 -14.79 15.95
CA LEU A 76 -20.48 -16.26 15.89
C LEU A 76 -21.43 -16.91 16.90
N PHE A 77 -21.58 -16.30 18.08
CA PHE A 77 -22.51 -16.78 19.10
C PHE A 77 -23.97 -16.64 18.64
N VAL A 78 -24.33 -15.46 18.11
CA VAL A 78 -25.66 -15.22 17.55
C VAL A 78 -25.92 -16.09 16.31
N ASP A 79 -24.94 -16.28 15.42
CA ASP A 79 -25.09 -17.18 14.28
C ASP A 79 -25.38 -18.62 14.74
N SER A 80 -24.71 -19.09 15.80
CA SER A 80 -24.93 -20.43 16.36
C SER A 80 -26.36 -20.62 16.86
N ALA A 81 -26.97 -19.59 17.45
CA ALA A 81 -28.38 -19.60 17.84
C ALA A 81 -29.33 -19.63 16.63
N LEU A 82 -28.95 -19.01 15.51
CA LEU A 82 -29.77 -18.91 14.30
C LEU A 82 -29.64 -20.10 13.34
N VAL A 83 -28.53 -20.87 13.38
CA VAL A 83 -28.27 -22.01 12.49
C VAL A 83 -29.43 -23.02 12.45
N PRO A 84 -30.00 -23.48 13.58
CA PRO A 84 -31.12 -24.42 13.56
C PRO A 84 -32.35 -23.85 12.84
N VAL A 85 -32.63 -22.57 13.03
CA VAL A 85 -33.78 -21.89 12.41
C VAL A 85 -33.56 -21.72 10.90
N ARG A 86 -32.33 -21.39 10.48
CA ARG A 86 -31.96 -21.32 9.05
C ARG A 86 -32.11 -22.67 8.35
N GLN A 87 -31.74 -23.76 9.02
CA GLN A 87 -31.93 -25.11 8.48
C GLN A 87 -33.42 -25.49 8.36
N LYS A 88 -34.24 -25.07 9.33
CA LYS A 88 -35.69 -25.31 9.33
C LYS A 88 -36.44 -24.48 8.30
N PHE A 89 -35.97 -23.26 8.00
CA PHE A 89 -36.59 -22.32 7.07
C PHE A 89 -35.63 -21.88 5.95
N PRO A 90 -35.23 -22.79 5.03
CA PRO A 90 -34.23 -22.49 4.00
C PRO A 90 -34.70 -21.44 2.96
N LEU A 91 -36.00 -21.18 2.89
CA LEU A 91 -36.62 -20.18 2.00
C LEU A 91 -36.80 -18.81 2.67
N VAL A 92 -36.44 -18.69 3.96
CA VAL A 92 -36.48 -17.42 4.69
C VAL A 92 -35.06 -16.86 4.76
N TRP A 93 -34.91 -15.63 4.32
CA TRP A 93 -33.65 -14.91 4.43
C TRP A 93 -33.54 -14.37 5.85
N ILE A 94 -32.68 -14.99 6.65
CA ILE A 94 -32.37 -14.57 8.03
C ILE A 94 -30.97 -13.98 8.01
N VAL A 95 -30.87 -12.66 8.00
CA VAL A 95 -29.62 -11.92 7.92
C VAL A 95 -29.36 -11.25 9.25
N HIS A 96 -28.20 -11.46 9.86
CA HIS A 96 -27.86 -10.85 11.14
C HIS A 96 -26.56 -10.08 11.04
N TYR A 97 -26.43 -9.00 11.80
CA TYR A 97 -25.20 -8.24 11.97
C TYR A 97 -25.11 -7.79 13.42
N ILE A 98 -24.22 -8.43 14.18
CA ILE A 98 -24.05 -8.23 15.63
C ILE A 98 -25.40 -8.39 16.36
N ASP A 99 -26.05 -7.30 16.73
CA ASP A 99 -27.31 -7.22 17.47
C ASP A 99 -28.54 -7.12 16.57
N ASP A 100 -28.38 -6.69 15.32
CA ASP A 100 -29.49 -6.58 14.38
C ASP A 100 -29.77 -7.91 13.65
N ILE A 101 -31.04 -8.30 13.56
CA ILE A 101 -31.49 -9.42 12.75
C ILE A 101 -32.64 -8.97 11.84
N LEU A 102 -32.52 -9.27 10.55
CA LEU A 102 -33.52 -9.05 9.52
C LEU A 102 -34.03 -10.40 9.00
N LEU A 103 -35.36 -10.56 8.96
CA LEU A 103 -36.04 -11.69 8.36
C LEU A 103 -36.87 -11.23 7.17
N THR A 104 -36.81 -11.95 6.06
CA THR A 104 -37.68 -11.70 4.91
C THR A 104 -37.92 -12.94 4.06
N THR A 105 -39.10 -13.05 3.46
CA THR A 105 -39.47 -14.10 2.50
C THR A 105 -40.71 -13.66 1.72
N SER A 106 -41.05 -14.33 0.61
CA SER A 106 -42.22 -14.02 -0.20
C SER A 106 -43.56 -14.32 0.47
N SER A 107 -43.58 -15.15 1.52
CA SER A 107 -44.80 -15.56 2.23
C SER A 107 -44.89 -14.97 3.64
N GLN A 108 -45.90 -14.15 3.90
CA GLN A 108 -46.12 -13.53 5.20
C GLN A 108 -46.38 -14.55 6.32
N GLU A 109 -47.05 -15.67 6.01
CA GLU A 109 -47.31 -16.74 6.99
C GLU A 109 -46.03 -17.46 7.39
N VAL A 110 -45.16 -17.75 6.42
CA VAL A 110 -43.86 -18.39 6.67
C VAL A 110 -42.93 -17.44 7.42
N LEU A 111 -42.96 -16.15 7.08
CA LEU A 111 -42.20 -15.11 7.79
C LEU A 111 -42.58 -15.06 9.28
N HIS A 112 -43.88 -15.10 9.60
CA HIS A 112 -44.34 -15.04 10.99
C HIS A 112 -43.94 -16.29 11.79
N LYS A 113 -44.02 -17.49 11.17
CA LYS A 113 -43.54 -18.73 11.81
C LYS A 113 -42.04 -18.70 12.05
N ALA A 114 -41.25 -18.25 11.07
CA ALA A 114 -39.81 -18.13 11.23
C ALA A 114 -39.43 -17.09 12.29
N PHE A 115 -40.16 -15.97 12.39
CA PHE A 115 -39.97 -14.96 13.43
C PHE A 115 -40.19 -15.51 14.84
N GLN A 116 -41.26 -16.29 15.05
CA GLN A 116 -41.53 -16.94 16.33
C GLN A 116 -40.40 -17.90 16.73
N GLU A 117 -39.91 -18.69 15.77
CA GLU A 117 -38.83 -19.66 16.00
C GLU A 117 -37.47 -18.98 16.24
N VAL A 118 -37.16 -17.88 15.53
CA VAL A 118 -36.00 -17.05 15.85
C VAL A 118 -36.12 -16.49 17.26
N THR A 119 -37.29 -15.98 17.65
CA THR A 119 -37.50 -15.42 18.99
C THR A 119 -37.29 -16.48 20.07
N SER A 120 -37.85 -17.67 19.90
CA SER A 120 -37.64 -18.80 20.82
C SER A 120 -36.17 -19.22 20.89
N ALA A 121 -35.49 -19.36 19.74
CA ALA A 121 -34.08 -19.76 19.71
C ALA A 121 -33.16 -18.74 20.40
N LEU A 122 -33.40 -17.43 20.20
CA LEU A 122 -32.63 -16.39 20.87
C LEU A 122 -32.83 -16.45 22.40
N ILE A 123 -34.08 -16.62 22.87
CA ILE A 123 -34.39 -16.73 24.30
C ILE A 123 -33.74 -17.98 24.91
N GLU A 124 -33.75 -19.12 24.23
CA GLU A 124 -33.08 -20.36 24.67
C GLU A 124 -31.57 -20.18 24.86
N TRP A 125 -30.95 -19.33 24.05
CA TRP A 125 -29.53 -18.98 24.15
C TRP A 125 -29.23 -17.84 25.13
N GLY A 126 -30.23 -17.37 25.89
CA GLY A 126 -30.09 -16.28 26.86
C GLY A 126 -30.02 -14.88 26.23
N LEU A 127 -30.36 -14.74 24.95
CA LEU A 127 -30.36 -13.46 24.23
C LEU A 127 -31.74 -12.79 24.38
N THR A 128 -31.75 -11.56 24.88
CA THR A 128 -32.99 -10.80 25.11
C THR A 128 -33.27 -9.87 23.93
N ILE A 129 -34.51 -9.85 23.43
CA ILE A 129 -34.91 -8.95 22.33
C ILE A 129 -35.30 -7.58 22.90
N ALA A 130 -34.80 -6.51 22.31
CA ALA A 130 -35.16 -5.15 22.70
C ALA A 130 -36.61 -4.83 22.26
N PRO A 131 -37.46 -4.30 23.16
CA PRO A 131 -38.86 -4.02 22.81
C PRO A 131 -39.05 -2.88 21.81
N ASP A 132 -38.11 -1.93 21.71
CA ASP A 132 -38.13 -0.80 20.76
C ASP A 132 -36.75 -0.11 20.76
N LYS A 133 -36.24 0.28 19.58
CA LYS A 133 -35.20 1.32 19.50
C LYS A 133 -35.33 2.20 18.25
N VAL A 134 -35.58 3.48 18.51
CA VAL A 134 -35.11 4.59 17.68
C VAL A 134 -33.72 4.96 18.19
N GLN A 135 -32.70 4.97 17.33
CA GLN A 135 -31.39 5.54 17.66
C GLN A 135 -30.98 6.58 16.61
N GLN A 136 -30.62 7.77 17.10
CA GLN A 136 -29.93 8.81 16.36
C GLN A 136 -28.42 8.59 16.53
N SER A 137 -27.69 8.40 15.43
CA SER A 137 -26.23 8.20 15.43
C SER A 137 -25.48 9.17 14.51
N GLN A 138 -24.17 8.93 14.42
CA GLN A 138 -23.10 9.87 14.11
C GLN A 138 -22.94 10.16 12.60
N LEU A 139 -23.26 11.39 12.21
CA LEU A 139 -23.37 11.92 10.84
C LEU A 139 -22.30 11.47 9.83
N MET A 140 -21.00 11.38 10.19
CA MET A 140 -19.93 11.06 9.23
C MET A 140 -19.74 9.56 8.95
N GLY A 141 -20.03 8.70 9.93
CA GLY A 141 -20.14 7.25 9.69
C GLY A 141 -21.37 6.98 8.84
N ASP A 142 -22.48 7.58 9.21
CA ASP A 142 -23.78 7.41 8.59
C ASP A 142 -23.79 7.88 7.13
N ILE A 143 -23.11 8.98 6.79
CA ILE A 143 -22.96 9.41 5.38
C ILE A 143 -22.18 8.40 4.54
N ASN A 144 -21.17 7.73 5.09
CA ASN A 144 -20.47 6.67 4.36
C ASN A 144 -21.35 5.41 4.19
N TRP A 145 -22.19 5.08 5.17
CA TRP A 145 -23.17 3.99 5.09
C TRP A 145 -24.30 4.27 4.10
N ILE A 146 -24.80 5.51 4.05
CA ILE A 146 -25.89 5.93 3.17
C ILE A 146 -25.38 6.26 1.75
N ARG A 147 -24.06 6.32 1.51
CA ARG A 147 -23.46 6.67 0.20
C ARG A 147 -23.86 5.76 -0.96
N GLY A 148 -24.08 4.46 -0.71
CA GLY A 148 -24.60 3.55 -1.74
C GLY A 148 -26.05 3.86 -2.14
N TYR A 149 -26.77 4.58 -1.27
CA TYR A 149 -28.14 5.02 -1.46
C TYR A 149 -28.25 6.38 -2.10
N LEU A 150 -27.26 7.26 -1.93
CA LEU A 150 -27.31 8.64 -2.42
C LEU A 150 -26.47 8.81 -3.68
N ASN A 151 -26.99 9.58 -4.63
CA ASN A 151 -26.21 10.07 -5.77
C ASN A 151 -25.34 11.27 -5.37
N VAL A 152 -24.47 11.10 -4.37
CA VAL A 152 -23.51 12.12 -3.93
C VAL A 152 -22.09 11.60 -4.15
N PRO A 153 -21.37 12.12 -5.17
CA PRO A 153 -20.01 11.67 -5.44
C PRO A 153 -19.07 12.14 -4.31
N ARG A 154 -18.01 11.36 -4.06
CA ARG A 154 -17.03 11.67 -3.00
C ARG A 154 -16.37 13.04 -3.18
N SER A 155 -16.24 13.54 -4.42
CA SER A 155 -15.72 14.88 -4.71
C SER A 155 -16.52 15.98 -4.02
N GLU A 156 -17.84 15.81 -3.88
CA GLU A 156 -18.71 16.73 -3.15
C GLU A 156 -18.59 16.59 -1.64
N LEU A 157 -18.08 15.46 -1.15
CA LEU A 157 -17.83 15.21 0.27
C LEU A 157 -16.38 15.53 0.70
N LEU A 158 -15.47 15.81 -0.24
CA LEU A 158 -14.08 16.17 0.07
C LEU A 158 -13.96 17.32 1.08
N PRO A 159 -14.77 18.40 1.00
CA PRO A 159 -14.74 19.45 2.01
C PRO A 159 -15.06 18.95 3.42
N LEU A 160 -15.94 17.94 3.57
CA LEU A 160 -16.26 17.33 4.86
C LEU A 160 -15.11 16.47 5.39
N PHE A 161 -14.47 15.67 4.52
CA PHE A 161 -13.30 14.87 4.91
C PHE A 161 -12.11 15.74 5.29
N SER A 162 -11.91 16.88 4.61
CA SER A 162 -10.78 17.78 4.89
C SER A 162 -10.82 18.41 6.29
N ILE A 163 -11.99 18.49 6.93
CA ILE A 163 -12.13 18.98 8.32
C ILE A 163 -11.51 18.00 9.32
N LEU A 164 -11.47 16.71 8.98
CA LEU A 164 -10.92 15.66 9.84
C LEU A 164 -9.38 15.63 9.82
N GLU A 165 -8.74 16.30 8.85
CA GLU A 165 -7.29 16.43 8.79
C GLU A 165 -6.80 17.33 9.95
N GLY A 166 -5.82 16.88 10.73
CA GLY A 166 -5.28 17.65 11.86
C GLY A 166 -5.09 16.81 13.13
N ASN A 167 -5.34 17.40 14.29
CA ASN A 167 -5.11 16.77 15.59
C ASN A 167 -5.88 15.43 15.72
N PRO A 168 -5.20 14.30 15.96
CA PRO A 168 -5.83 12.98 16.06
C PRO A 168 -6.73 12.82 17.28
N ASP A 169 -6.72 13.77 18.22
CA ASP A 169 -7.62 13.80 19.37
C ASP A 169 -9.08 14.01 18.93
N VAL A 170 -9.95 13.06 19.29
CA VAL A 170 -11.38 13.04 18.99
C VAL A 170 -12.15 14.18 19.66
N THR A 171 -11.58 14.77 20.73
CA THR A 171 -12.14 15.92 21.46
C THR A 171 -11.67 17.27 20.91
N SER A 172 -10.77 17.26 19.91
CA SER A 172 -10.28 18.49 19.31
C SER A 172 -11.42 19.26 18.62
N PRO A 173 -11.58 20.56 18.89
CA PRO A 173 -12.67 21.34 18.32
C PRO A 173 -12.49 21.45 16.80
N ARG A 174 -13.54 21.11 16.05
CA ARG A 174 -13.61 21.25 14.59
C ARG A 174 -14.66 22.28 14.23
N VAL A 175 -14.34 23.16 13.29
CA VAL A 175 -15.27 24.17 12.79
C VAL A 175 -15.68 23.78 11.38
N LEU A 176 -16.99 23.72 11.14
CA LEU A 176 -17.53 23.52 9.80
C LEU A 176 -17.16 24.71 8.91
N THR A 177 -16.43 24.44 7.84
CA THR A 177 -16.15 25.45 6.82
C THR A 177 -17.41 25.72 6.00
N LEU A 178 -17.50 26.90 5.38
CA LEU A 178 -18.58 27.24 4.44
C LEU A 178 -18.71 26.23 3.29
N LEU A 179 -17.60 25.64 2.84
CA LEU A 179 -17.61 24.60 1.80
C LEU A 179 -18.16 23.27 2.32
N ALA A 180 -17.87 22.92 3.58
CA ALA A 180 -18.41 21.73 4.22
C ALA A 180 -19.91 21.86 4.53
N LEU A 181 -20.39 23.03 4.94
CA LEU A 181 -21.82 23.30 5.10
C LEU A 181 -22.58 23.10 3.79
N LYS A 182 -22.08 23.66 2.68
CA LYS A 182 -22.66 23.41 1.35
C LYS A 182 -22.64 21.94 0.94
N SER A 183 -21.63 21.20 1.38
CA SER A 183 -21.55 19.75 1.12
C SER A 183 -22.61 18.99 1.92
N LEU A 184 -22.89 19.40 3.16
CA LEU A 184 -23.98 18.85 3.98
C LEU A 184 -25.35 19.17 3.41
N GLU A 185 -25.60 20.41 2.99
CA GLU A 185 -26.85 20.81 2.33
C GLU A 185 -27.13 19.96 1.09
N LYS A 186 -26.10 19.66 0.29
CA LYS A 186 -26.21 18.74 -0.86
C LYS A 186 -26.54 17.31 -0.46
N VAL A 187 -25.97 16.82 0.64
CA VAL A 187 -26.30 15.50 1.18
C VAL A 187 -27.76 15.46 1.63
N GLU A 188 -28.23 16.50 2.31
CA GLU A 188 -29.62 16.61 2.78
C GLU A 188 -30.62 16.72 1.61
N GLU A 189 -30.29 17.51 0.58
CA GLU A 189 -31.07 17.61 -0.66
C GLU A 189 -31.07 16.28 -1.43
N ALA A 190 -29.94 15.56 -1.45
CA ALA A 190 -29.89 14.22 -2.01
C ALA A 190 -30.75 13.27 -1.18
N MET A 191 -30.68 13.27 0.15
CA MET A 191 -31.49 12.40 1.01
C MET A 191 -33.00 12.59 0.79
N THR A 192 -33.45 13.81 0.53
CA THR A 192 -34.86 14.10 0.24
C THR A 192 -35.31 13.71 -1.17
N ARG A 193 -34.39 13.64 -2.14
CA ARG A 193 -34.70 13.33 -3.55
C ARG A 193 -34.38 11.91 -3.98
N THR A 194 -33.56 11.19 -3.22
CA THR A 194 -33.03 9.93 -3.71
C THR A 194 -34.06 8.82 -3.61
N GLN A 195 -34.25 8.12 -4.72
CA GLN A 195 -35.12 6.97 -4.83
C GLN A 195 -34.27 5.81 -5.35
N LEU A 196 -34.26 4.70 -4.63
CA LEU A 196 -33.74 3.42 -5.13
C LEU A 196 -34.91 2.49 -5.45
N ASN A 197 -34.73 1.68 -6.47
CA ASN A 197 -35.61 0.54 -6.72
C ASN A 197 -35.16 -0.64 -5.84
N ARG A 198 -36.13 -1.47 -5.46
CA ARG A 198 -35.83 -2.79 -4.89
C ARG A 198 -35.52 -3.76 -6.02
N TYR A 199 -34.69 -4.74 -5.70
CA TYR A 199 -34.30 -5.80 -6.63
C TYR A 199 -35.52 -6.59 -7.11
N ASP A 200 -35.57 -6.88 -8.41
CA ASP A 200 -36.50 -7.84 -8.98
C ASP A 200 -35.69 -9.03 -9.56
N PRO A 201 -35.82 -10.26 -9.02
CA PRO A 201 -35.07 -11.41 -9.50
C PRO A 201 -35.46 -11.84 -10.92
N THR A 202 -36.66 -11.48 -11.39
CA THR A 202 -37.15 -11.82 -12.73
C THR A 202 -36.58 -10.91 -13.82
N MET A 203 -36.10 -9.72 -13.43
CA MET A 203 -35.52 -8.74 -14.34
C MET A 203 -34.00 -8.86 -14.45
N PRO A 204 -33.42 -8.49 -15.60
CA PRO A 204 -31.97 -8.47 -15.76
C PRO A 204 -31.33 -7.22 -15.16
N ILE A 205 -30.14 -7.35 -14.57
CA ILE A 205 -29.39 -6.21 -14.04
C ILE A 205 -28.50 -5.63 -15.15
N SER A 206 -28.58 -4.32 -15.36
CA SER A 206 -27.62 -3.56 -16.17
C SER A 206 -26.67 -2.77 -15.27
N LEU A 207 -25.40 -2.66 -15.66
CA LEU A 207 -24.43 -1.78 -15.01
C LEU A 207 -24.18 -0.58 -15.90
N CYS A 208 -24.52 0.64 -15.45
CA CYS A 208 -24.26 1.88 -16.17
C CYS A 208 -23.07 2.60 -15.55
N ILE A 209 -22.05 2.96 -16.34
CA ILE A 209 -20.96 3.83 -15.91
C ILE A 209 -21.13 5.19 -16.57
N LEU A 210 -21.42 6.20 -15.77
CA LEU A 210 -21.78 7.54 -16.22
C LEU A 210 -20.55 8.45 -16.26
N LYS A 211 -20.51 9.31 -17.28
CA LYS A 211 -19.51 10.37 -17.36
C LYS A 211 -19.89 11.56 -16.48
N THR A 212 -19.26 11.64 -15.32
CA THR A 212 -19.47 12.68 -14.31
C THR A 212 -18.17 13.46 -14.08
N LYS A 213 -18.29 14.70 -13.59
CA LYS A 213 -17.13 15.56 -13.32
C LYS A 213 -16.19 14.94 -12.28
N ASN A 214 -14.89 15.10 -12.51
CA ASN A 214 -13.78 14.67 -11.64
C ASN A 214 -13.58 13.15 -11.50
N TYR A 215 -14.64 12.33 -11.57
CA TYR A 215 -14.56 10.89 -11.40
C TYR A 215 -15.82 10.20 -11.94
N PRO A 216 -15.76 9.09 -12.69
CA PRO A 216 -16.94 8.41 -13.23
C PRO A 216 -17.80 7.78 -12.13
N THR A 217 -19.11 7.83 -12.29
CA THR A 217 -20.09 7.28 -11.34
C THR A 217 -20.72 6.03 -11.93
N GLY A 218 -20.70 4.91 -11.21
CA GLY A 218 -21.39 3.69 -11.63
C GLY A 218 -22.78 3.58 -11.00
N VAL A 219 -23.67 2.81 -11.61
CA VAL A 219 -24.97 2.45 -11.03
C VAL A 219 -25.44 1.09 -11.54
N LEU A 220 -25.87 0.21 -10.63
CA LEU A 220 -26.61 -1.01 -10.98
C LEU A 220 -28.07 -0.65 -11.21
N TRP A 221 -28.67 -1.19 -12.28
CA TRP A 221 -29.91 -0.68 -12.85
C TRP A 221 -30.90 -1.79 -13.23
N GLN A 222 -32.16 -1.61 -12.83
CA GLN A 222 -33.34 -2.39 -13.21
C GLN A 222 -34.55 -1.44 -13.31
N ASP A 223 -34.70 -0.77 -14.46
CA ASP A 223 -35.70 0.31 -14.70
C ASP A 223 -35.70 1.45 -13.66
N GLY A 224 -34.60 1.53 -12.90
CA GLY A 224 -34.29 2.50 -11.88
C GLY A 224 -32.99 2.08 -11.17
N PRO A 225 -32.41 2.97 -10.35
CA PRO A 225 -31.15 2.69 -9.67
C PRO A 225 -31.36 1.69 -8.53
N LEU A 226 -30.64 0.57 -8.56
CA LEU A 226 -30.56 -0.40 -7.45
C LEU A 226 -29.47 -0.02 -6.45
N TRP A 227 -28.34 0.46 -6.98
CA TRP A 227 -27.15 0.74 -6.19
C TRP A 227 -26.25 1.75 -6.91
N TRP A 228 -25.92 2.88 -6.26
CA TRP A 228 -24.93 3.84 -6.76
C TRP A 228 -23.50 3.46 -6.35
N LEU A 229 -22.63 3.31 -7.35
CA LEU A 229 -21.23 2.91 -7.19
C LEU A 229 -20.35 4.15 -7.25
N HIS A 230 -19.57 4.36 -6.19
CA HIS A 230 -18.68 5.49 -6.09
C HIS A 230 -17.26 5.02 -5.78
N GLY A 231 -16.30 5.33 -6.64
CA GLY A 231 -14.91 4.94 -6.45
C GLY A 231 -14.20 5.62 -5.29
N ASN A 232 -13.06 5.05 -4.90
CA ASN A 232 -12.14 5.71 -3.97
C ASN A 232 -11.35 6.77 -4.75
N SER A 233 -11.72 8.05 -4.58
CA SER A 233 -11.17 9.18 -5.34
C SER A 233 -9.71 9.54 -5.01
N VAL A 234 -9.05 8.83 -4.09
CA VAL A 234 -7.64 9.08 -3.75
C VAL A 234 -6.75 8.11 -4.51
N GLY A 235 -6.62 8.34 -5.82
CA GLY A 235 -5.60 7.67 -6.62
C GLY A 235 -4.20 8.06 -6.14
N ALA A 236 -3.26 7.10 -6.09
CA ALA A 236 -1.86 7.36 -5.77
C ALA A 236 -1.17 8.28 -6.81
N ARG A 237 -1.68 8.30 -8.05
CA ARG A 237 -1.12 9.04 -9.19
C ARG A 237 -1.48 10.52 -9.17
N THR A 238 -0.57 11.36 -9.67
CA THR A 238 -0.76 12.81 -9.77
C THR A 238 -1.85 13.21 -10.76
N VAL A 239 -1.97 12.47 -11.88
CA VAL A 239 -3.01 12.67 -12.91
C VAL A 239 -3.88 11.42 -12.96
N GLN A 240 -5.20 11.58 -12.82
CA GLN A 240 -6.13 10.46 -12.92
C GLN A 240 -6.68 10.34 -14.35
N TYR A 241 -6.27 9.30 -15.06
CA TYR A 241 -6.68 9.04 -16.44
C TYR A 241 -8.12 8.51 -16.51
N PHE A 242 -9.05 9.28 -17.10
CA PHE A 242 -10.49 8.98 -17.04
C PHE A 242 -10.86 7.61 -17.64
N PRO A 243 -10.31 7.15 -18.77
CA PRO A 243 -10.62 5.82 -19.30
C PRO A 243 -10.26 4.67 -18.35
N GLU A 244 -9.12 4.75 -17.66
CA GLU A 244 -8.75 3.74 -16.65
C GLU A 244 -9.74 3.76 -15.47
N LEU A 245 -10.19 4.95 -15.05
CA LEU A 245 -11.20 5.07 -13.98
C LEU A 245 -12.54 4.42 -14.36
N VAL A 246 -12.97 4.54 -15.62
CA VAL A 246 -14.21 3.91 -16.09
C VAL A 246 -14.11 2.39 -16.02
N ALA A 247 -12.99 1.81 -16.47
CA ALA A 247 -12.78 0.36 -16.37
C ALA A 247 -12.75 -0.12 -14.92
N ASN A 248 -12.05 0.62 -14.04
CA ASN A 248 -12.01 0.31 -12.61
C ASN A 248 -13.40 0.42 -11.94
N GLN A 249 -14.23 1.38 -12.35
CA GLN A 249 -15.61 1.47 -11.88
C GLN A 249 -16.48 0.32 -12.38
N ALA A 250 -16.31 -0.10 -13.64
CA ALA A 250 -17.00 -1.27 -14.15
C ALA A 250 -16.62 -2.53 -13.36
N LEU A 251 -15.32 -2.77 -13.13
CA LEU A 251 -14.83 -3.90 -12.33
C LEU A 251 -15.37 -3.87 -10.89
N LEU A 252 -15.43 -2.69 -10.26
CA LEU A 252 -16.07 -2.52 -8.95
C LEU A 252 -17.55 -2.88 -9.01
N GLY A 253 -18.26 -2.43 -10.04
CA GLY A 253 -19.67 -2.76 -10.25
C GLY A 253 -19.93 -4.24 -10.46
N LEU A 254 -19.07 -4.95 -11.20
CA LEU A 254 -19.15 -6.41 -11.35
C LEU A 254 -18.98 -7.10 -10.00
N LYS A 255 -17.98 -6.68 -9.21
CA LYS A 255 -17.74 -7.21 -7.87
C LYS A 255 -18.94 -6.96 -6.95
N CYS A 256 -19.48 -5.74 -6.92
CA CYS A 256 -20.66 -5.40 -6.13
C CYS A 256 -21.88 -6.20 -6.59
N CYS A 257 -22.09 -6.36 -7.89
CA CYS A 257 -23.21 -7.13 -8.42
C CYS A 257 -23.15 -8.61 -7.97
N LEU A 258 -21.96 -9.21 -8.04
CA LEU A 258 -21.73 -10.58 -7.56
C LEU A 258 -21.89 -10.69 -6.04
N MET A 259 -21.31 -9.78 -5.26
CA MET A 259 -21.37 -9.84 -3.79
C MET A 259 -22.79 -9.66 -3.25
N HIS A 260 -23.60 -8.80 -3.89
CA HIS A 260 -24.91 -8.42 -3.34
C HIS A 260 -26.08 -9.14 -4.00
N PHE A 261 -25.99 -9.46 -5.30
CA PHE A 261 -27.09 -10.07 -6.04
C PHE A 261 -26.77 -11.49 -6.53
N ALA A 262 -25.57 -12.00 -6.25
CA ALA A 262 -25.08 -13.31 -6.73
C ALA A 262 -25.20 -13.50 -8.25
N ARG A 263 -25.15 -12.39 -9.01
CA ARG A 263 -25.31 -12.35 -10.47
C ARG A 263 -24.27 -11.42 -11.09
N ILE A 264 -23.94 -11.66 -12.34
CA ILE A 264 -23.19 -10.74 -13.18
C ILE A 264 -24.21 -9.91 -13.98
N PRO A 265 -23.99 -8.59 -14.18
CA PRO A 265 -24.87 -7.79 -15.04
C PRO A 265 -24.97 -8.39 -16.45
N GLU A 266 -26.17 -8.40 -17.02
CA GLU A 266 -26.39 -8.86 -18.40
C GLU A 266 -25.84 -7.86 -19.41
N LYS A 267 -25.79 -6.58 -19.02
CA LYS A 267 -25.36 -5.49 -19.87
C LYS A 267 -24.46 -4.52 -19.13
N LEU A 268 -23.34 -4.14 -19.76
CA LEU A 268 -22.47 -3.07 -19.31
C LEU A 268 -22.63 -1.88 -20.25
N ILE A 269 -23.16 -0.77 -19.73
CA ILE A 269 -23.41 0.45 -20.47
C ILE A 269 -22.36 1.49 -20.09
N ILE A 270 -21.52 1.88 -21.04
CA ILE A 270 -20.32 2.71 -20.84
C ILE A 270 -20.30 3.89 -21.81
N PRO A 271 -19.50 4.94 -21.56
CA PRO A 271 -19.50 6.13 -22.42
C PRO A 271 -18.75 5.92 -23.75
N TYR A 272 -18.19 4.75 -24.03
CA TYR A 272 -17.32 4.51 -25.19
C TYR A 272 -18.02 3.74 -26.30
N THR A 273 -17.72 4.08 -27.55
CA THR A 273 -18.14 3.28 -28.72
C THR A 273 -17.36 1.97 -28.79
N LYS A 274 -17.84 1.03 -29.61
CA LYS A 274 -17.17 -0.27 -29.81
C LYS A 274 -15.70 -0.12 -30.23
N ASP A 275 -15.41 0.73 -31.21
CA ASP A 275 -14.05 0.96 -31.71
C ASP A 275 -13.13 1.58 -30.63
N GLN A 276 -13.70 2.45 -29.79
CA GLN A 276 -12.98 3.03 -28.65
C GLN A 276 -12.67 1.97 -27.60
N VAL A 277 -13.60 1.05 -27.32
CA VAL A 277 -13.37 -0.07 -26.39
C VAL A 277 -12.27 -0.98 -26.90
N GLU A 278 -12.24 -1.33 -28.19
CA GLU A 278 -11.16 -2.13 -28.78
C GLU A 278 -9.79 -1.44 -28.63
N THR A 279 -9.74 -0.13 -28.89
CA THR A 279 -8.53 0.68 -28.70
C THR A 279 -8.09 0.72 -27.23
N LEU A 280 -9.03 0.88 -26.30
CA LEU A 280 -8.74 0.93 -24.87
C LEU A 280 -8.29 -0.45 -24.35
N ALA A 281 -8.92 -1.54 -24.79
CA ALA A 281 -8.52 -2.90 -24.44
C ALA A 281 -7.10 -3.23 -24.93
N ALA A 282 -6.68 -2.67 -26.06
CA ALA A 282 -5.32 -2.85 -26.57
C ALA A 282 -4.26 -1.99 -25.88
N THR A 283 -4.65 -0.91 -25.18
CA THR A 283 -3.69 0.10 -24.69
C THR A 283 -3.78 0.41 -23.20
N VAL A 284 -4.78 -0.09 -22.49
CA VAL A 284 -5.00 0.15 -21.07
C VAL A 284 -5.29 -1.19 -20.37
N ASP A 285 -4.43 -1.59 -19.44
CA ASP A 285 -4.50 -2.88 -18.74
C ASP A 285 -5.86 -3.11 -18.05
N ALA A 286 -6.41 -2.07 -17.40
CA ALA A 286 -7.71 -2.17 -16.73
C ALA A 286 -8.84 -2.53 -17.70
N TRP A 287 -8.78 -2.06 -18.95
CA TRP A 287 -9.72 -2.43 -20.00
C TRP A 287 -9.49 -3.85 -20.51
N ALA A 288 -8.23 -4.26 -20.69
CA ALA A 288 -7.91 -5.64 -21.05
C ALA A 288 -8.47 -6.63 -20.01
N ILE A 289 -8.30 -6.32 -18.72
CA ILE A 289 -8.87 -7.12 -17.61
C ILE A 289 -10.40 -7.13 -17.67
N LEU A 290 -11.02 -5.96 -17.83
CA LEU A 290 -12.47 -5.86 -17.91
C LEU A 290 -13.06 -6.70 -19.06
N MET A 291 -12.42 -6.67 -20.24
CA MET A 291 -12.86 -7.45 -21.40
C MET A 291 -12.67 -8.96 -21.20
N CYS A 292 -11.66 -9.38 -20.43
CA CYS A 292 -11.46 -10.78 -20.09
C CYS A 292 -12.49 -11.29 -19.07
N VAL A 293 -12.94 -10.44 -18.14
CA VAL A 293 -13.79 -10.84 -17.02
C VAL A 293 -15.29 -10.65 -17.31
N PHE A 294 -15.65 -9.78 -18.26
CA PHE A 294 -17.04 -9.50 -18.60
C PHE A 294 -17.43 -10.14 -19.94
N PRO A 295 -18.13 -11.29 -19.94
CA PRO A 295 -18.47 -12.02 -21.17
C PRO A 295 -19.75 -11.51 -21.85
N ASN A 296 -20.50 -10.61 -21.23
CA ASN A 296 -21.84 -10.21 -21.66
C ASN A 296 -21.82 -8.94 -22.55
N LEU A 297 -23.00 -8.44 -22.90
CA LEU A 297 -23.16 -7.34 -23.85
C LEU A 297 -22.60 -6.02 -23.32
N ILE A 298 -21.75 -5.37 -24.12
CA ILE A 298 -21.30 -4.00 -23.89
C ILE A 298 -22.04 -3.06 -24.85
N ASP A 299 -22.59 -1.98 -24.30
CA ASP A 299 -23.34 -0.97 -25.05
C ASP A 299 -22.95 0.44 -24.58
N ASN A 300 -23.36 1.45 -25.33
CA ASN A 300 -23.18 2.86 -25.03
C ASN A 300 -24.50 3.66 -25.00
N HIS A 301 -25.65 2.98 -25.14
CA HIS A 301 -26.97 3.59 -25.05
C HIS A 301 -27.51 3.54 -23.62
N TYR A 302 -27.46 4.68 -22.93
CA TYR A 302 -28.03 4.82 -21.59
C TYR A 302 -29.57 4.71 -21.59
N PRO A 303 -30.16 4.10 -20.55
CA PRO A 303 -31.61 4.13 -20.35
C PRO A 303 -32.15 5.57 -20.31
N LYS A 304 -33.31 5.80 -20.93
CA LYS A 304 -33.98 7.11 -20.90
C LYS A 304 -34.65 7.32 -19.54
N HIS A 305 -33.90 7.83 -18.56
CA HIS A 305 -34.41 8.09 -17.21
C HIS A 305 -33.86 9.41 -16.65
N PRO A 306 -34.69 10.25 -15.95
CA PRO A 306 -34.25 11.52 -15.39
C PRO A 306 -33.02 11.42 -14.46
N LEU A 307 -32.92 10.35 -13.68
CA LEU A 307 -31.77 10.12 -12.78
C LEU A 307 -30.44 9.87 -13.51
N LEU A 308 -30.47 9.51 -14.80
CA LEU A 308 -29.27 9.37 -15.64
C LEU A 308 -28.96 10.65 -16.43
N ALA A 309 -29.74 11.72 -16.26
CA ALA A 309 -29.47 13.02 -16.88
C ALA A 309 -28.25 13.75 -16.30
N ILE A 310 -27.63 13.20 -15.24
CA ILE A 310 -26.38 13.68 -14.63
C ILE A 310 -25.14 13.50 -15.53
N VAL A 311 -25.30 12.86 -16.68
CA VAL A 311 -24.26 12.68 -17.69
C VAL A 311 -23.80 14.04 -18.22
N GLU A 312 -22.53 14.38 -17.99
CA GLU A 312 -21.95 15.65 -18.45
C GLU A 312 -21.74 15.61 -19.96
N LYS A 313 -22.48 16.42 -20.72
CA LYS A 313 -22.44 16.39 -22.19
C LYS A 313 -21.09 16.87 -22.74
N ASP A 314 -20.51 17.89 -22.14
CA ASP A 314 -19.33 18.61 -22.65
C ASP A 314 -17.98 18.06 -22.14
N LEU A 315 -17.99 16.99 -21.35
CA LEU A 315 -16.75 16.37 -20.86
C LEU A 315 -16.02 15.66 -22.01
N VAL A 316 -14.71 15.90 -22.15
CA VAL A 316 -13.82 15.13 -23.01
C VAL A 316 -13.31 13.91 -22.23
N TYR A 317 -13.68 12.71 -22.67
CA TYR A 317 -13.37 11.45 -21.97
C TYR A 317 -12.66 10.42 -22.86
N PHE A 318 -12.45 10.74 -24.14
CA PHE A 318 -11.61 9.97 -25.06
C PHE A 318 -10.71 10.96 -25.83
N PRO A 319 -9.39 10.70 -25.98
CA PRO A 319 -8.48 11.65 -26.62
C PRO A 319 -8.84 11.91 -28.08
N VAL A 320 -8.80 13.18 -28.49
CA VAL A 320 -9.08 13.68 -29.84
C VAL A 320 -7.89 14.48 -30.38
N VAL A 321 -7.29 15.34 -29.56
CA VAL A 321 -6.14 16.17 -29.97
C VAL A 321 -4.79 15.54 -29.62
N THR A 322 -4.71 14.75 -28.56
CA THR A 322 -3.48 14.07 -28.14
C THR A 322 -3.35 12.75 -28.88
N LEU A 323 -2.43 12.68 -29.84
CA LEU A 323 -2.22 11.50 -30.68
C LEU A 323 -1.24 10.51 -30.03
N LYS A 324 -1.41 9.22 -30.35
CA LYS A 324 -0.52 8.15 -29.91
C LYS A 324 0.71 7.98 -30.81
N GLU A 325 0.67 8.54 -32.01
CA GLU A 325 1.75 8.45 -32.99
C GLU A 325 2.18 9.86 -33.43
N PRO A 326 3.46 10.04 -33.83
CA PRO A 326 3.97 11.32 -34.31
C PRO A 326 3.23 11.81 -35.55
N LEU A 327 2.98 13.11 -35.63
CA LEU A 327 2.40 13.77 -36.78
C LEU A 327 3.44 13.93 -37.89
N ALA A 328 3.07 13.50 -39.10
CA ALA A 328 3.85 13.78 -40.31
C ALA A 328 3.77 15.28 -40.66
N ASN A 329 4.90 15.86 -41.05
CA ASN A 329 5.03 17.28 -41.47
C ASN A 329 4.65 18.32 -40.39
N ALA A 330 4.65 17.94 -39.13
CA ALA A 330 4.45 18.85 -37.99
C ALA A 330 5.79 19.40 -37.46
N LEU A 331 5.73 20.48 -36.69
CA LEU A 331 6.92 20.99 -35.99
C LEU A 331 7.44 19.95 -35.00
N THR A 332 8.74 19.69 -34.96
CA THR A 332 9.33 18.83 -33.93
C THR A 332 10.01 19.70 -32.89
N ILE A 333 9.55 19.61 -31.65
CA ILE A 333 9.99 20.46 -30.53
C ILE A 333 10.62 19.56 -29.47
N TYR A 334 11.82 19.91 -29.03
CA TYR A 334 12.56 19.21 -27.99
C TYR A 334 12.62 20.07 -26.75
N THR A 335 12.36 19.52 -25.57
CA THR A 335 12.43 20.26 -24.30
C THR A 335 13.38 19.59 -23.33
N ASP A 336 14.18 20.38 -22.64
CA ASP A 336 15.03 19.95 -21.52
C ASP A 336 14.98 20.99 -20.40
N SER A 337 15.30 20.60 -19.17
CA SER A 337 15.51 21.55 -18.08
C SER A 337 16.58 21.09 -17.09
N SER A 338 17.25 22.06 -16.47
CA SER A 338 18.30 21.84 -15.48
C SER A 338 17.79 21.99 -14.05
N LYS A 339 18.57 21.44 -13.10
CA LYS A 339 18.33 21.60 -11.65
C LYS A 339 18.54 23.04 -11.14
N THR A 340 19.04 23.95 -11.98
CA THR A 340 19.34 25.34 -11.63
C THR A 340 18.23 26.30 -12.03
N GLY A 341 17.03 25.80 -12.35
CA GLY A 341 15.89 26.62 -12.73
C GLY A 341 15.84 27.01 -14.21
N GLN A 342 16.71 26.46 -15.07
CA GLN A 342 16.73 26.79 -16.50
C GLN A 342 16.02 25.73 -17.32
N GLY A 343 15.02 26.15 -18.10
CA GLY A 343 14.42 25.32 -19.15
C GLY A 343 14.90 25.76 -20.52
N ALA A 344 14.87 24.86 -21.49
CA ALA A 344 15.05 25.21 -22.88
C ALA A 344 14.15 24.38 -23.77
N PHE A 345 13.71 24.97 -24.88
CA PHE A 345 13.10 24.22 -25.97
C PHE A 345 13.76 24.54 -27.31
N VAL A 346 13.81 23.56 -28.19
CA VAL A 346 14.40 23.64 -29.53
C VAL A 346 13.36 23.21 -30.53
N VAL A 347 13.03 24.08 -31.49
CA VAL A 347 12.30 23.68 -32.69
C VAL A 347 13.32 23.15 -33.69
N GLN A 348 13.05 21.99 -34.31
CA GLN A 348 13.97 21.37 -35.26
C GLN A 348 14.39 22.35 -36.37
N GLY A 349 15.70 22.56 -36.51
CA GLY A 349 16.27 23.50 -37.49
C GLY A 349 16.33 24.96 -37.03
N GLN A 350 16.01 25.26 -35.76
CA GLN A 350 16.10 26.59 -35.17
C GLN A 350 17.02 26.62 -33.95
N GLU A 351 17.44 27.83 -33.55
CA GLU A 351 18.22 28.06 -32.33
C GLU A 351 17.38 27.78 -31.07
N PRO A 352 18.01 27.30 -29.97
CA PRO A 352 17.33 27.04 -28.71
C PRO A 352 16.75 28.31 -28.09
N VAL A 353 15.54 28.20 -27.55
CA VAL A 353 14.93 29.24 -26.72
C VAL A 353 15.14 28.87 -25.25
N ILE A 354 15.81 29.74 -24.51
CA ILE A 354 16.14 29.54 -23.09
C ILE A 354 15.13 30.28 -22.22
N LEU A 355 14.67 29.60 -21.16
CA LEU A 355 13.68 30.08 -20.20
C LEU A 355 14.28 29.99 -18.79
N THR A 356 14.05 31.01 -17.98
CA THR A 356 14.52 31.06 -16.58
C THR A 356 13.33 31.05 -15.64
N PHE A 357 13.30 30.07 -14.73
CA PHE A 357 12.24 29.89 -13.75
C PHE A 357 12.80 30.01 -12.32
N GLN A 358 11.98 30.47 -11.38
CA GLN A 358 12.30 30.51 -9.95
C GLN A 358 11.49 29.48 -9.14
N PRO A 359 11.65 28.19 -9.48
CA PRO A 359 11.83 27.16 -8.46
C PRO A 359 12.91 26.11 -8.83
N ASP A 360 13.68 25.63 -7.85
CA ASP A 360 14.84 24.72 -8.03
C ASP A 360 14.49 23.22 -8.13
N VAL A 361 13.22 22.90 -8.40
CA VAL A 361 12.74 21.51 -8.49
C VAL A 361 12.68 21.08 -9.96
N PRO A 362 13.47 20.08 -10.40
CA PRO A 362 13.56 19.69 -11.81
C PRO A 362 12.20 19.34 -12.43
N GLN A 363 11.35 18.59 -11.72
CA GLN A 363 10.01 18.23 -12.22
C GLN A 363 9.13 19.46 -12.51
N VAL A 364 9.30 20.53 -11.73
CA VAL A 364 8.54 21.77 -11.90
C VAL A 364 9.06 22.55 -13.11
N THR A 365 10.38 22.63 -13.28
CA THR A 365 11.00 23.30 -14.44
C THR A 365 10.71 22.56 -15.75
N GLU A 366 10.70 21.22 -15.73
CA GLU A 366 10.30 20.40 -16.87
C GLU A 366 8.85 20.70 -17.28
N CYS A 367 7.92 20.72 -16.32
CA CYS A 367 6.51 21.04 -16.59
C CYS A 367 6.32 22.49 -17.08
N LEU A 368 7.04 23.45 -16.49
CA LEU A 368 6.98 24.86 -16.91
C LEU A 368 7.51 25.07 -18.33
N THR A 369 8.58 24.36 -18.70
CA THR A 369 9.13 24.42 -20.06
C THR A 369 8.10 23.93 -21.08
N VAL A 370 7.43 22.81 -20.78
CA VAL A 370 6.35 22.29 -21.63
C VAL A 370 5.15 23.24 -21.67
N LEU A 371 4.77 23.85 -20.54
CA LEU A 371 3.72 24.86 -20.51
C LEU A 371 4.02 26.02 -21.47
N GLU A 372 5.27 26.50 -21.52
CA GLU A 372 5.66 27.57 -22.45
C GLU A 372 5.61 27.12 -23.92
N VAL A 373 5.90 25.85 -24.23
CA VAL A 373 5.67 25.30 -25.58
C VAL A 373 4.19 25.37 -25.93
N PHE A 374 3.30 24.90 -25.06
CA PHE A 374 1.86 24.93 -25.32
C PHE A 374 1.28 26.35 -25.46
N LYS A 375 1.84 27.34 -24.77
CA LYS A 375 1.44 28.75 -24.92
C LYS A 375 1.89 29.37 -26.25
N ARG A 376 3.03 28.92 -26.78
CA ARG A 376 3.70 29.57 -27.91
C ARG A 376 3.33 29.00 -29.27
N PHE A 377 3.02 27.71 -29.31
CA PHE A 377 2.69 26.99 -30.54
C PHE A 377 1.24 26.55 -30.49
N ASP A 378 0.43 26.97 -31.45
CA ASP A 378 -0.94 26.48 -31.64
C ASP A 378 -1.01 25.46 -32.80
N GLU A 379 -0.10 25.54 -33.78
CA GLU A 379 -0.02 24.62 -34.91
C GLU A 379 0.30 23.17 -34.50
N PRO A 380 0.10 22.17 -35.40
CA PRO A 380 0.41 20.78 -35.08
C PRO A 380 1.91 20.60 -34.79
N PHE A 381 2.24 19.93 -33.69
CA PHE A 381 3.62 19.65 -33.28
C PHE A 381 3.82 18.26 -32.65
N ASN A 382 5.06 17.77 -32.73
CA ASN A 382 5.60 16.62 -32.02
C ASN A 382 6.52 17.13 -30.91
N LEU A 383 6.11 16.98 -29.66
CA LEU A 383 6.89 17.35 -28.49
C LEU A 383 7.69 16.14 -27.99
N PHE A 384 8.98 16.32 -27.82
CA PHE A 384 9.86 15.32 -27.27
C PHE A 384 10.55 15.83 -26.01
N SER A 385 10.51 15.03 -24.95
CA SER A 385 11.16 15.33 -23.67
C SER A 385 11.87 14.09 -23.15
N ASP A 386 12.96 14.29 -22.41
CA ASP A 386 13.65 13.24 -21.68
C ASP A 386 13.07 12.97 -20.28
N SER A 387 12.09 13.76 -19.87
CA SER A 387 11.30 13.51 -18.67
C SER A 387 10.13 12.57 -18.96
N GLN A 388 10.33 11.29 -18.66
CA GLN A 388 9.25 10.30 -18.71
C GLN A 388 8.04 10.72 -17.87
N TYR A 389 8.27 11.43 -16.77
CA TYR A 389 7.20 11.95 -15.91
C TYR A 389 6.30 12.93 -16.67
N VAL A 390 6.90 13.95 -17.29
CA VAL A 390 6.14 14.98 -18.04
C VAL A 390 5.45 14.39 -19.24
N VAL A 391 6.13 13.52 -20.00
CA VAL A 391 5.54 12.83 -21.15
C VAL A 391 4.29 12.05 -20.74
N ASN A 392 4.37 11.24 -19.69
CA ASN A 392 3.23 10.44 -19.22
C ASN A 392 2.09 11.32 -18.68
N ALA A 393 2.42 12.39 -17.97
CA ALA A 393 1.42 13.33 -17.46
C ALA A 393 0.68 14.01 -18.62
N VAL A 394 1.42 14.66 -19.54
CA VAL A 394 0.87 15.43 -20.67
C VAL A 394 0.06 14.55 -21.62
N ALA A 395 0.54 13.33 -21.91
CA ALA A 395 -0.19 12.36 -22.75
C ALA A 395 -1.57 12.01 -22.20
N SER A 396 -1.76 12.14 -20.88
CA SER A 396 -3.00 11.80 -20.18
C SER A 396 -3.91 13.00 -19.91
N LEU A 397 -3.43 14.25 -20.10
CA LEU A 397 -4.12 15.46 -19.60
C LEU A 397 -5.43 15.77 -20.32
N GLU A 398 -5.53 15.50 -21.62
CA GLU A 398 -6.75 15.81 -22.39
C GLU A 398 -8.01 15.17 -21.79
N VAL A 399 -7.87 13.93 -21.30
CA VAL A 399 -8.94 13.16 -20.67
C VAL A 399 -8.66 12.93 -19.19
N ALA A 400 -7.87 13.79 -18.55
CA ALA A 400 -7.63 13.68 -17.12
C ALA A 400 -8.89 14.08 -16.36
N ALA A 401 -9.36 13.16 -15.51
CA ALA A 401 -10.52 13.38 -14.65
C ALA A 401 -10.21 14.43 -13.57
N SER A 402 -9.05 14.29 -12.93
CA SER A 402 -8.58 15.22 -11.91
C SER A 402 -7.06 15.19 -11.79
N VAL A 403 -6.49 16.30 -11.30
CA VAL A 403 -5.07 16.43 -10.95
C VAL A 403 -4.97 16.61 -9.44
N LYS A 404 -4.05 15.89 -8.79
CA LYS A 404 -3.88 15.89 -7.33
C LYS A 404 -3.41 17.26 -6.84
N SER A 405 -4.30 17.94 -6.09
CA SER A 405 -4.15 19.33 -5.63
C SER A 405 -2.91 19.60 -4.77
N MET A 406 -2.41 18.60 -4.05
CA MET A 406 -1.22 18.73 -3.17
C MET A 406 0.13 18.59 -3.90
N SER A 407 0.15 18.38 -5.22
CA SER A 407 1.42 18.26 -5.96
C SER A 407 1.98 19.64 -6.34
N ALA A 408 3.30 19.82 -6.26
CA ALA A 408 3.97 21.06 -6.64
C ALA A 408 3.73 21.47 -8.11
N VAL A 409 3.35 20.51 -8.96
CA VAL A 409 3.06 20.72 -10.39
C VAL A 409 1.58 20.84 -10.73
N SER A 410 0.67 20.66 -9.76
CA SER A 410 -0.78 20.57 -10.02
C SER A 410 -1.29 21.75 -10.83
N ASN A 411 -0.94 22.98 -10.43
CA ASN A 411 -1.37 24.21 -11.08
C ASN A 411 -0.81 24.36 -12.50
N ILE A 412 0.37 23.80 -12.76
CA ILE A 412 1.00 23.83 -14.08
C ILE A 412 0.29 22.85 -15.01
N LEU A 413 0.05 21.63 -14.54
CA LEU A 413 -0.67 20.60 -15.29
C LEU A 413 -2.10 21.03 -15.62
N LEU A 414 -2.80 21.71 -14.71
CA LEU A 414 -4.14 22.27 -14.97
C LEU A 414 -4.11 23.36 -16.04
N GLN A 415 -3.07 24.20 -16.08
CA GLN A 415 -2.90 25.19 -17.16
C GLN A 415 -2.60 24.53 -18.51
N ILE A 416 -1.75 23.49 -18.52
CA ILE A 416 -1.48 22.71 -19.74
C ILE A 416 -2.77 22.04 -20.22
N GLN A 417 -3.56 21.45 -19.31
CA GLN A 417 -4.84 20.84 -19.64
C GLN A 417 -5.82 21.85 -20.26
N ASP A 418 -5.96 23.04 -19.66
CA ASP A 418 -6.82 24.10 -20.21
C ASP A 418 -6.38 24.52 -21.62
N LEU A 419 -5.07 24.62 -21.86
CA LEU A 419 -4.54 24.89 -23.20
C LEU A 419 -4.89 23.76 -24.16
N ILE A 420 -4.62 22.49 -23.80
CA ILE A 420 -4.94 21.29 -24.59
C ILE A 420 -6.41 21.27 -25.00
N LEU A 421 -7.32 21.50 -24.05
CA LEU A 421 -8.77 21.47 -24.29
C LEU A 421 -9.25 22.60 -25.22
N LYS A 422 -8.50 23.70 -25.34
CA LYS A 422 -8.79 24.82 -26.24
C LYS A 422 -8.09 24.74 -27.60
N ARG A 423 -7.17 23.78 -27.79
CA ARG A 423 -6.38 23.68 -29.03
C ARG A 423 -7.26 23.28 -30.20
N ARG A 424 -6.94 23.83 -31.37
CA ARG A 424 -7.56 23.44 -32.63
C ARG A 424 -6.84 22.26 -33.30
N TYR A 425 -5.53 22.17 -33.11
CA TYR A 425 -4.67 21.21 -33.82
C TYR A 425 -4.12 20.14 -32.88
N SER A 426 -4.03 18.93 -33.40
CA SER A 426 -3.50 17.77 -32.70
C SER A 426 -1.99 17.88 -32.45
N PHE A 427 -1.53 17.24 -31.39
CA PHE A 427 -0.12 17.14 -31.05
C PHE A 427 0.23 15.70 -30.61
N TYR A 428 1.52 15.38 -30.66
CA TYR A 428 2.07 14.14 -30.13
C TYR A 428 3.10 14.48 -29.05
N VAL A 429 3.18 13.67 -28.00
CA VAL A 429 4.21 13.78 -26.98
C VAL A 429 4.96 12.45 -26.83
N GLY A 430 6.28 12.48 -26.96
CA GLY A 430 7.14 11.31 -26.95
C GLY A 430 8.29 11.45 -25.96
N HIS A 431 8.70 10.32 -25.38
CA HIS A 431 9.87 10.26 -24.52
C HIS A 431 11.12 9.89 -25.33
N ILE A 432 12.23 10.59 -25.05
CA ILE A 432 13.56 10.26 -25.56
C ILE A 432 14.49 10.01 -24.39
N ARG A 433 15.43 9.08 -24.54
CA ARG A 433 16.39 8.83 -23.47
C ARG A 433 17.42 9.95 -23.42
N ALA A 434 17.60 10.54 -22.23
CA ALA A 434 18.66 11.50 -21.97
C ALA A 434 20.06 10.94 -22.30
N HIS A 435 20.96 11.80 -22.78
CA HIS A 435 22.37 11.48 -23.03
C HIS A 435 22.62 10.25 -23.93
N THR A 436 21.77 10.02 -24.93
CA THR A 436 22.03 8.98 -25.92
C THR A 436 23.18 9.37 -26.85
N LEU A 437 24.06 8.42 -27.15
CA LEU A 437 25.14 8.55 -28.15
C LEU A 437 24.69 8.04 -29.53
N LEU A 438 23.39 7.83 -29.72
CA LEU A 438 22.86 7.34 -30.97
C LEU A 438 22.89 8.49 -32.01
N PRO A 439 23.38 8.24 -33.23
CA PRO A 439 23.38 9.25 -34.28
C PRO A 439 21.94 9.49 -34.78
N GLY A 440 21.63 10.72 -35.14
CA GLY A 440 20.37 11.08 -35.79
C GLY A 440 19.81 12.43 -35.34
N PRO A 441 18.87 12.99 -36.13
CA PRO A 441 18.34 14.34 -35.93
C PRO A 441 17.65 14.52 -34.58
N VAL A 442 17.03 13.45 -34.05
CA VAL A 442 16.36 13.45 -32.74
C VAL A 442 17.36 13.57 -31.59
N SER A 443 18.44 12.79 -31.63
CA SER A 443 19.49 12.82 -30.62
C SER A 443 20.31 14.11 -30.68
N GLU A 444 20.55 14.65 -31.87
CA GLU A 444 21.25 15.94 -32.07
C GLU A 444 20.46 17.12 -31.52
N ALA A 445 19.15 17.17 -31.78
CA ALA A 445 18.28 18.23 -31.29
C ALA A 445 18.07 18.16 -29.77
N ASN A 446 17.94 16.96 -29.20
CA ASN A 446 17.94 16.78 -27.75
C ASN A 446 19.26 17.29 -27.13
N ALA A 447 20.40 16.90 -27.72
CA ALA A 447 21.70 17.39 -27.25
C ALA A 447 21.85 18.92 -27.37
N LEU A 448 21.15 19.56 -28.32
CA LEU A 448 21.11 21.01 -28.44
C LEU A 448 20.30 21.64 -27.31
N ALA A 449 19.12 21.09 -26.98
CA ALA A 449 18.33 21.51 -25.83
C ALA A 449 19.12 21.34 -24.53
N ASP A 450 19.77 20.18 -24.33
CA ASP A 450 20.64 19.93 -23.18
C ASP A 450 21.84 20.90 -23.10
N ARG A 451 22.41 21.29 -24.24
CA ARG A 451 23.50 22.28 -24.25
C ARG A 451 22.99 23.66 -23.89
N ALA A 452 21.77 24.02 -24.30
CA ALA A 452 21.18 25.33 -24.04
C ALA A 452 20.87 25.52 -22.54
N THR A 453 20.35 24.49 -21.87
CA THR A 453 20.16 24.48 -20.41
C THR A 453 21.49 24.52 -19.64
N ARG A 454 22.59 24.07 -20.27
CA ARG A 454 23.96 24.14 -19.73
C ARG A 454 24.74 25.41 -20.12
N ALA A 455 24.36 26.13 -21.16
CA ALA A 455 25.14 27.26 -21.72
C ALA A 455 25.08 28.53 -20.86
N LEU A 456 23.98 28.76 -20.16
CA LEU A 456 23.89 29.80 -19.11
C LEU A 456 24.27 29.24 -17.74
N ALA A 457 24.15 27.93 -17.53
CA ALA A 457 24.86 27.28 -16.44
C ALA A 457 26.37 27.51 -16.60
N LEU A 458 26.97 27.64 -17.78
CA LEU A 458 28.40 27.97 -17.95
C LEU A 458 28.82 29.33 -17.37
N VAL A 459 27.87 30.26 -17.15
CA VAL A 459 28.11 31.52 -16.42
C VAL A 459 28.02 31.30 -14.89
N VAL A 460 27.46 30.16 -14.46
CA VAL A 460 27.26 29.74 -13.05
C VAL A 460 27.74 28.28 -12.84
N THR A 461 28.68 27.76 -13.64
CA THR A 461 29.00 26.32 -13.59
C THR A 461 30.02 26.13 -12.52
N ASP A 462 29.70 25.27 -11.57
CA ASP A 462 30.63 24.83 -10.57
C ASP A 462 31.82 24.16 -11.27
N SER A 463 33.02 24.72 -11.07
CA SER A 463 34.33 24.24 -11.52
C SER A 463 34.51 22.70 -11.49
N ILE A 464 33.76 22.04 -10.60
CA ILE A 464 33.73 20.60 -10.34
C ILE A 464 33.10 19.80 -11.49
N GLU A 465 32.04 20.27 -12.15
CA GLU A 465 31.41 19.53 -13.25
C GLU A 465 32.29 19.51 -14.50
N LEU A 466 32.88 20.66 -14.84
CA LEU A 466 33.88 20.76 -15.92
C LEU A 466 35.08 19.84 -15.67
N ALA A 467 35.52 19.70 -14.41
CA ALA A 467 36.58 18.77 -14.04
C ALA A 467 36.16 17.30 -14.19
N ARG A 468 34.90 16.93 -13.90
CA ARG A 468 34.40 15.55 -14.06
C ARG A 468 34.33 15.13 -15.52
N ASP A 469 33.80 15.99 -16.39
CA ASP A 469 33.68 15.68 -17.80
C ASP A 469 35.06 15.59 -18.47
N PHE A 470 36.00 16.47 -18.07
CA PHE A 470 37.38 16.40 -18.53
C PHE A 470 38.10 15.12 -18.06
N HIS A 471 37.86 14.67 -16.82
CA HIS A 471 38.36 13.39 -16.35
C HIS A 471 37.76 12.20 -17.12
N ARG A 472 36.47 12.27 -17.45
CA ARG A 472 35.77 11.20 -18.16
C ARG A 472 36.27 11.02 -19.59
N LEU A 473 36.62 12.10 -20.27
CA LEU A 473 37.16 12.03 -21.63
C LEU A 473 38.63 11.60 -21.68
N TYR A 474 39.45 12.11 -20.75
CA TYR A 474 40.92 12.03 -20.87
C TYR A 474 41.59 11.21 -19.75
N HIS A 475 40.81 10.68 -18.81
CA HIS A 475 41.27 9.87 -17.66
C HIS A 475 42.44 10.48 -16.88
N VAL A 476 42.47 11.81 -16.73
CA VAL A 476 43.59 12.53 -16.10
C VAL A 476 43.52 12.49 -14.56
N PRO A 477 44.67 12.43 -13.84
CA PRO A 477 44.68 12.37 -12.39
C PRO A 477 44.16 13.66 -11.73
N ALA A 478 43.66 13.54 -10.50
CA ALA A 478 43.00 14.62 -9.75
C ALA A 478 43.85 15.90 -9.60
N ASN A 479 45.19 15.78 -9.62
CA ASN A 479 46.10 16.93 -9.54
C ASN A 479 46.07 17.79 -10.81
N THR A 480 45.85 17.17 -11.97
CA THR A 480 45.71 17.86 -13.27
C THR A 480 44.40 18.64 -13.33
N LEU A 481 43.32 18.04 -12.83
CA LEU A 481 42.00 18.66 -12.75
C LEU A 481 42.00 19.90 -11.85
N ARG A 482 42.65 19.79 -10.68
CA ARG A 482 42.82 20.91 -9.74
C ARG A 482 43.50 22.11 -10.40
N LYS A 483 44.64 21.88 -11.06
CA LYS A 483 45.41 22.97 -11.67
C LYS A 483 44.68 23.62 -12.84
N LYS A 484 43.89 22.84 -13.59
CA LYS A 484 43.24 23.29 -14.81
C LYS A 484 41.91 24.02 -14.58
N PHE A 485 41.14 23.59 -13.59
CA PHE A 485 39.78 24.10 -13.35
C PHE A 485 39.63 24.85 -12.02
N ASP A 486 40.73 25.13 -11.32
CA ASP A 486 40.79 25.85 -10.04
C ASP A 486 39.82 25.33 -8.96
N VAL A 487 39.59 24.01 -8.97
CA VAL A 487 38.70 23.34 -8.02
C VAL A 487 39.33 23.32 -6.64
N SER A 488 38.69 24.02 -5.71
CA SER A 488 39.08 24.09 -4.30
C SER A 488 38.75 22.79 -3.55
N ARG A 489 39.69 22.29 -2.74
CA ARG A 489 39.40 21.22 -1.75
C ARG A 489 38.63 21.80 -0.55
N LYS A 490 37.33 22.10 -0.69
CA LYS A 490 36.46 22.33 0.48
C LYS A 490 35.65 21.06 0.80
N THR A 491 35.81 20.37 1.93
CA THR A 491 36.91 20.29 2.90
C THR A 491 36.89 18.86 3.44
N GLY A 492 38.07 18.24 3.54
CA GLY A 492 38.22 16.93 4.19
C GLY A 492 37.75 16.96 5.65
N GLU A 493 37.46 15.77 6.19
CA GLU A 493 37.14 15.59 7.60
C GLU A 493 38.18 16.29 8.47
N ARG A 494 37.74 17.17 9.37
CA ARG A 494 38.65 17.74 10.35
C ARG A 494 38.97 16.70 11.40
N VAL A 495 40.17 16.77 11.94
CA VAL A 495 40.63 15.91 13.04
C VAL A 495 39.65 15.94 14.22
N SER A 496 39.03 17.09 14.51
CA SER A 496 38.00 17.22 15.55
C SER A 496 36.75 16.38 15.27
N HIS A 497 36.27 16.33 14.03
CA HIS A 497 35.09 15.54 13.65
C HIS A 497 35.36 14.05 13.77
N VAL A 498 36.52 13.60 13.30
CA VAL A 498 36.93 12.19 13.36
C VAL A 498 37.09 11.72 14.81
N LYS A 499 37.64 12.57 15.70
CA LYS A 499 37.76 12.27 17.13
C LYS A 499 36.41 12.04 17.78
N ILE A 500 35.43 12.92 17.53
CA ILE A 500 34.07 12.81 18.07
C ILE A 500 33.43 11.50 17.59
N LEU A 501 33.51 11.21 16.29
CA LEU A 501 32.95 9.99 15.71
C LEU A 501 33.53 8.71 16.33
N TYR A 502 34.85 8.65 16.56
CA TYR A 502 35.46 7.50 17.22
C TYR A 502 35.11 7.38 18.69
N LEU A 503 34.98 8.50 19.41
CA LEU A 503 34.54 8.46 20.81
C LEU A 503 33.10 7.92 20.93
N GLU A 504 32.20 8.35 20.05
CA GLU A 504 30.83 7.82 19.97
C GLU A 504 30.84 6.32 19.63
N ALA A 505 31.63 5.91 18.64
CA ALA A 505 31.76 4.50 18.26
C ALA A 505 32.35 3.65 19.40
N TRP A 506 33.37 4.13 20.11
CA TRP A 506 33.98 3.39 21.22
C TRP A 506 33.10 3.35 22.46
N ALA A 507 32.24 4.36 22.66
CA ALA A 507 31.22 4.31 23.71
C ALA A 507 30.17 3.22 23.44
N ALA A 508 29.80 3.00 22.17
CA ALA A 508 28.82 2.00 21.79
C ALA A 508 29.40 0.57 21.65
N TRP A 509 30.61 0.42 21.12
CA TRP A 509 31.19 -0.87 20.70
C TRP A 509 32.45 -1.26 21.48
N GLY A 510 32.88 -0.42 22.42
CA GLY A 510 34.13 -0.58 23.16
C GLY A 510 35.34 0.00 22.43
N LYS A 511 36.35 0.38 23.20
CA LYS A 511 37.61 0.94 22.70
C LYS A 511 38.48 -0.17 22.07
N PRO A 512 38.85 -0.09 20.79
CA PRO A 512 39.66 -1.11 20.13
C PRO A 512 41.12 -1.06 20.60
N LEU A 513 41.80 -2.20 20.54
CA LEU A 513 43.26 -2.28 20.77
C LEU A 513 44.06 -1.74 19.57
N ARG A 514 43.52 -1.90 18.35
CA ARG A 514 44.14 -1.50 17.09
C ARG A 514 43.13 -0.81 16.18
N LEU A 515 43.53 0.30 15.58
CA LEU A 515 42.74 1.03 14.60
C LEU A 515 43.50 1.09 13.27
N LYS A 516 42.83 0.71 12.18
CA LYS A 516 43.39 0.81 10.82
C LYS A 516 42.57 1.79 10.00
N THR A 517 43.21 2.81 9.42
CA THR A 517 42.56 3.82 8.58
C THR A 517 43.22 3.93 7.20
N ASP A 518 42.62 4.68 6.30
CA ASP A 518 43.28 5.10 5.07
C ASP A 518 44.34 6.19 5.34
N ASN A 519 44.99 6.67 4.27
CA ASN A 519 45.93 7.80 4.32
C ASN A 519 45.22 9.15 4.17
N GLY A 520 43.95 9.26 4.59
CA GLY A 520 43.20 10.50 4.56
C GLY A 520 43.88 11.57 5.44
N PRO A 521 43.88 12.86 5.02
CA PRO A 521 44.60 13.92 5.72
C PRO A 521 44.26 14.07 7.22
N ALA A 522 43.03 13.75 7.61
CA ALA A 522 42.57 13.78 9.00
C ALA A 522 43.26 12.71 9.85
N TYR A 523 43.34 11.49 9.31
CA TYR A 523 43.87 10.31 9.97
C TYR A 523 45.40 10.29 10.00
N THR A 524 46.06 10.91 9.01
CA THR A 524 47.53 11.06 9.00
C THR A 524 48.02 12.26 9.82
N SER A 525 47.12 13.08 10.36
CA SER A 525 47.48 14.28 11.10
C SER A 525 48.18 13.98 12.44
N HIS A 526 49.03 14.90 12.88
CA HIS A 526 49.64 14.82 14.21
C HIS A 526 48.58 14.79 15.33
N GLY A 527 47.52 15.59 15.19
CA GLY A 527 46.47 15.69 16.19
C GLY A 527 45.66 14.39 16.36
N PHE A 528 45.50 13.59 15.29
CA PHE A 528 44.83 12.30 15.37
C PHE A 528 45.74 11.21 15.95
N ARG A 529 47.02 11.19 15.55
CA ARG A 529 48.02 10.28 16.15
C ARG A 529 48.13 10.48 17.67
N ALA A 530 48.23 11.73 18.12
CA ALA A 530 48.27 12.05 19.55
C ALA A 530 47.02 11.56 20.31
N PHE A 531 45.84 11.64 19.68
CA PHE A 531 44.59 11.12 20.24
C PHE A 531 44.59 9.59 20.34
N CYS A 532 45.03 8.87 19.30
CA CYS A 532 45.15 7.42 19.36
C CYS A 532 46.14 6.97 20.45
N THR A 533 47.28 7.67 20.59
CA THR A 533 48.26 7.40 21.65
C THR A 533 47.67 7.65 23.04
N GLN A 534 46.98 8.79 23.25
CA GLN A 534 46.32 9.10 24.52
C GLN A 534 45.28 8.03 24.90
N MET A 535 44.55 7.54 23.91
CA MET A 535 43.52 6.52 24.09
C MET A 535 44.11 5.09 24.10
N GLN A 536 45.44 4.94 24.07
CA GLN A 536 46.12 3.64 24.04
C GLN A 536 45.60 2.72 22.91
N VAL A 537 45.40 3.28 21.72
CA VAL A 537 44.96 2.55 20.53
C VAL A 537 46.10 2.58 19.51
N ALA A 538 46.58 1.40 19.10
CA ALA A 538 47.62 1.31 18.08
C ALA A 538 47.04 1.66 16.70
N HIS A 539 47.39 2.83 16.18
CA HIS A 539 46.94 3.33 14.88
C HIS A 539 47.89 2.92 13.75
N THR A 540 47.33 2.31 12.70
CA THR A 540 48.05 1.94 11.49
C THR A 540 47.32 2.53 10.27
N THR A 541 48.07 3.00 9.27
CA THR A 541 47.48 3.42 8.00
C THR A 541 47.72 2.36 6.93
N GLY A 542 46.79 2.24 5.98
CA GLY A 542 46.93 1.29 4.87
C GLY A 542 48.12 1.65 3.96
N LEU A 543 48.86 0.64 3.49
CA LEU A 543 49.78 0.79 2.36
C LEU A 543 48.97 1.02 1.08
N PRO A 544 49.35 1.96 0.20
CA PRO A 544 48.79 2.03 -1.16
C PRO A 544 48.97 0.66 -1.83
N TYR A 545 47.89 0.12 -2.42
CA TYR A 545 47.86 -1.18 -3.11
C TYR A 545 47.90 -2.45 -2.23
N ASN A 546 47.37 -2.41 -1.00
CA ASN A 546 47.08 -3.64 -0.23
C ASN A 546 45.56 -3.91 -0.14
N PRO A 547 44.99 -4.73 -1.08
CA PRO A 547 43.55 -4.77 -1.35
C PRO A 547 42.70 -5.48 -0.28
N GLN A 548 43.29 -6.28 0.62
CA GLN A 548 42.49 -7.13 1.53
C GLN A 548 41.76 -6.35 2.63
N GLY A 549 42.39 -5.33 3.22
CA GLY A 549 41.77 -4.51 4.27
C GLY A 549 40.82 -3.43 3.74
N GLN A 550 41.13 -2.85 2.58
CA GLN A 550 40.29 -1.87 1.90
C GLN A 550 39.03 -2.53 1.31
N GLY A 551 39.17 -3.76 0.79
CA GLY A 551 38.06 -4.51 0.21
C GLY A 551 36.91 -4.86 1.16
N ILE A 552 37.12 -4.86 2.49
CA ILE A 552 36.02 -5.05 3.46
C ILE A 552 35.18 -3.77 3.55
N VAL A 553 35.83 -2.61 3.70
CA VAL A 553 35.16 -1.31 3.77
C VAL A 553 34.50 -0.97 2.43
N GLU A 554 35.17 -1.26 1.32
CA GLU A 554 34.61 -1.06 -0.02
C GLU A 554 33.39 -1.94 -0.27
N ARG A 555 33.42 -3.22 0.16
CA ARG A 555 32.25 -4.10 0.10
C ARG A 555 31.11 -3.58 0.96
N ALA A 556 31.38 -3.17 2.20
CA ALA A 556 30.36 -2.60 3.08
C ALA A 556 29.71 -1.34 2.46
N ASN A 557 30.54 -0.43 1.92
CA ASN A 557 30.06 0.76 1.22
C ASN A 557 29.27 0.42 -0.06
N LYS A 558 29.66 -0.63 -0.78
CA LYS A 558 28.94 -1.12 -1.95
C LYS A 558 27.56 -1.66 -1.56
N SER A 559 27.48 -2.51 -0.53
CA SER A 559 26.21 -3.04 -0.01
C SER A 559 25.26 -1.95 0.45
N LEU A 560 25.78 -0.91 1.14
CA LEU A 560 24.98 0.27 1.51
C LEU A 560 24.46 1.03 0.29
N LYS A 561 25.30 1.26 -0.72
CA LYS A 561 24.90 1.94 -1.96
C LYS A 561 23.84 1.15 -2.73
N GLU A 562 23.97 -0.17 -2.81
CA GLU A 562 22.99 -1.05 -3.42
C GLU A 562 21.66 -1.01 -2.65
N MET A 563 21.71 -1.00 -1.31
CA MET A 563 20.50 -0.87 -0.49
C MET A 563 19.80 0.48 -0.71
N PHE A 564 20.55 1.58 -0.81
CA PHE A 564 19.98 2.89 -1.14
C PHE A 564 19.33 2.95 -2.52
N GLN A 565 19.82 2.16 -3.48
CA GLN A 565 19.18 2.02 -4.79
C GLN A 565 17.89 1.23 -4.70
N LYS A 566 17.87 0.12 -3.94
CA LYS A 566 16.67 -0.71 -3.72
C LYS A 566 15.57 0.02 -2.96
N GLN A 567 15.93 0.96 -2.09
CA GLN A 567 14.97 1.77 -1.32
C GLN A 567 14.37 2.94 -2.11
N LYS A 568 14.79 3.19 -3.36
CA LYS A 568 14.16 4.21 -4.22
C LYS A 568 12.76 3.74 -4.65
N GLY A 569 11.73 4.53 -4.35
CA GLY A 569 10.33 4.23 -4.64
C GLY A 569 9.53 3.61 -3.47
N GLY A 570 10.11 3.53 -2.26
CA GLY A 570 9.43 3.09 -1.03
C GLY A 570 9.31 4.20 0.02
N ILE A 571 9.01 3.83 1.27
CA ILE A 571 8.79 4.70 2.45
C ILE A 571 9.98 5.67 2.73
N ALA A 572 11.15 5.42 2.14
CA ALA A 572 12.38 6.16 2.33
C ALA A 572 12.57 7.39 1.41
N GLU A 573 11.66 7.63 0.46
CA GLU A 573 11.82 8.71 -0.53
C GLU A 573 11.69 10.12 0.08
N THR A 574 10.93 10.25 1.16
CA THR A 574 10.75 11.50 1.93
C THR A 574 11.63 11.59 3.19
N ALA A 575 12.47 10.60 3.47
CA ALA A 575 13.26 10.50 4.69
C ALA A 575 14.60 11.27 4.59
N SER A 576 15.05 11.86 5.71
CA SER A 576 16.33 12.57 5.80
C SER A 576 17.52 11.63 5.54
N PRO A 577 18.71 12.15 5.14
CA PRO A 577 19.89 11.32 4.91
C PRO A 577 20.25 10.39 6.08
N ARG A 578 20.04 10.86 7.33
CA ARG A 578 20.30 10.07 8.55
C ARG A 578 19.31 8.91 8.70
N GLU A 579 18.02 9.18 8.50
CA GLU A 579 16.98 8.15 8.55
C GLU A 579 17.16 7.10 7.45
N ARG A 580 17.57 7.52 6.25
CA ARG A 580 17.87 6.61 5.14
C ARG A 580 19.03 5.68 5.46
N VAL A 581 20.10 6.20 6.05
CA VAL A 581 21.24 5.39 6.50
C VAL A 581 20.80 4.42 7.60
N SER A 582 20.03 4.88 8.59
CA SER A 582 19.50 4.02 9.66
C SER A 582 18.60 2.90 9.13
N LEU A 583 17.71 3.20 8.19
CA LEU A 583 16.81 2.21 7.59
C LEU A 583 17.57 1.18 6.74
N ALA A 584 18.56 1.62 5.97
CA ALA A 584 19.43 0.73 5.21
C ALA A 584 20.24 -0.19 6.13
N LEU A 585 20.80 0.34 7.21
CA LEU A 585 21.51 -0.45 8.22
C LEU A 585 20.58 -1.42 8.95
N PHE A 586 19.37 -0.99 9.31
CA PHE A 586 18.38 -1.86 9.95
C PHE A 586 18.01 -3.04 9.04
N THR A 587 17.77 -2.76 7.75
CA THR A 587 17.47 -3.80 6.76
C THR A 587 18.62 -4.78 6.62
N LEU A 588 19.84 -4.27 6.43
CA LEU A 588 21.04 -5.10 6.26
C LEU A 588 21.34 -5.97 7.49
N ASN A 589 21.07 -5.45 8.69
CA ASN A 589 21.45 -6.13 9.93
C ASN A 589 20.36 -7.05 10.48
N PHE A 590 19.08 -6.72 10.32
CA PHE A 590 17.96 -7.38 11.02
C PHE A 590 16.91 -7.99 10.09
N LEU A 591 16.94 -7.72 8.78
CA LEU A 591 15.90 -8.22 7.85
C LEU A 591 16.46 -9.11 6.73
N ILE A 592 17.77 -9.09 6.49
CA ILE A 592 18.42 -9.99 5.53
C ILE A 592 18.89 -11.24 6.27
N LEU A 593 18.29 -12.36 5.90
CA LEU A 593 18.61 -13.68 6.41
C LEU A 593 19.69 -14.37 5.55
N ASN A 594 20.48 -15.23 6.16
CA ASN A 594 21.34 -16.19 5.45
C ASN A 594 20.53 -17.46 5.09
N ASP A 595 21.21 -18.45 4.51
CA ASP A 595 20.60 -19.76 4.18
C ASP A 595 20.18 -20.58 5.42
N ALA A 596 20.46 -20.10 6.64
CA ALA A 596 20.07 -20.70 7.92
C ALA A 596 18.98 -19.89 8.64
N ASP A 597 18.35 -18.94 7.95
CA ASP A 597 17.33 -18.02 8.49
C ASP A 597 17.81 -17.11 9.64
N ASP A 598 19.13 -16.89 9.78
CA ASP A 598 19.72 -15.98 10.77
C ASP A 598 19.97 -14.58 10.17
N THR A 599 19.65 -13.53 10.92
CA THR A 599 20.03 -12.16 10.53
C THR A 599 21.53 -11.90 10.75
N ALA A 600 22.06 -10.78 10.24
CA ALA A 600 23.45 -10.42 10.55
C ALA A 600 23.64 -10.08 12.04
N ALA A 601 22.61 -9.55 12.70
CA ALA A 601 22.60 -9.31 14.13
C ALA A 601 22.56 -10.62 14.93
N ASP A 602 21.73 -11.59 14.54
CA ASP A 602 21.66 -12.89 15.22
C ASP A 602 23.01 -13.60 15.16
N ARG A 603 23.66 -13.60 13.99
CA ARG A 603 25.01 -14.14 13.80
C ARG A 603 26.10 -13.39 14.57
N HIS A 604 25.87 -12.14 14.91
CA HIS A 604 26.80 -11.33 15.70
C HIS A 604 26.67 -11.62 17.20
N VAL A 605 25.45 -11.94 17.66
CA VAL A 605 25.15 -12.25 19.07
C VAL A 605 25.42 -13.72 19.39
N THR A 606 25.21 -14.63 18.43
CA THR A 606 25.51 -16.06 18.58
C THR A 606 26.99 -16.36 18.37
N GLU A 607 27.83 -15.96 19.32
CA GLU A 607 29.16 -16.56 19.44
C GLU A 607 29.04 -18.04 19.84
N LYS A 608 29.10 -18.91 18.82
CA LYS A 608 29.27 -20.39 18.85
C LYS A 608 28.05 -21.24 19.25
N ALA A 609 27.46 -21.91 18.25
CA ALA A 609 26.93 -23.28 18.39
C ALA A 609 27.12 -24.08 17.08
N THR A 610 28.03 -25.05 17.13
CA THR A 610 28.12 -26.34 16.39
C THR A 610 27.53 -26.47 14.97
N LYS A 611 28.42 -26.57 13.96
CA LYS A 611 28.12 -27.21 12.67
C LYS A 611 27.78 -28.68 12.88
N THR A 612 26.52 -29.08 12.73
CA THR A 612 26.18 -30.46 12.39
C THR A 612 26.66 -30.72 10.95
N LYS A 613 27.54 -31.72 10.77
CA LYS A 613 27.98 -32.15 9.44
C LYS A 613 26.86 -32.95 8.80
N ASP A 614 26.14 -32.34 7.87
CA ASP A 614 25.24 -33.04 6.94
C ASP A 614 25.95 -34.26 6.34
N THR A 615 25.36 -35.46 6.46
CA THR A 615 25.83 -36.67 5.76
C THR A 615 24.84 -37.11 4.70
N VAL A 616 25.33 -37.69 3.61
CA VAL A 616 24.51 -38.15 2.49
C VAL A 616 24.97 -39.51 1.99
N ILE A 617 24.03 -40.31 1.49
CA ILE A 617 24.35 -41.43 0.59
C ILE A 617 24.30 -40.93 -0.85
N TRP A 618 25.22 -41.39 -1.67
CA TRP A 618 25.45 -40.87 -3.02
C TRP A 618 25.69 -42.00 -4.01
N LYS A 619 25.24 -41.83 -5.26
CA LYS A 619 25.40 -42.85 -6.30
C LYS A 619 26.58 -42.52 -7.19
N ASP A 620 27.55 -43.43 -7.31
CA ASP A 620 28.60 -43.29 -8.30
C ASP A 620 28.04 -43.62 -9.68
N VAL A 621 28.31 -42.74 -10.64
CA VAL A 621 27.85 -42.84 -12.03
C VAL A 621 28.69 -43.81 -12.84
N ILE A 622 29.91 -44.12 -12.42
CA ILE A 622 30.84 -44.99 -13.14
C ILE A 622 30.44 -46.47 -12.97
N ASP A 623 30.11 -46.87 -11.74
CA ASP A 623 29.73 -48.27 -11.43
C ASP A 623 28.23 -48.45 -11.13
N ASN A 624 27.48 -47.34 -11.06
CA ASN A 624 26.04 -47.29 -10.82
C ASN A 624 25.60 -47.86 -9.45
N LYS A 625 26.47 -47.82 -8.43
CA LYS A 625 26.19 -48.24 -7.05
C LYS A 625 26.05 -47.06 -6.08
N TRP A 626 25.40 -47.29 -4.94
CA TRP A 626 25.22 -46.29 -3.86
C TRP A 626 26.28 -46.47 -2.76
N TYR A 627 26.84 -45.37 -2.30
CA TYR A 627 27.91 -45.23 -1.30
C TYR A 627 27.51 -44.24 -0.19
N GLY A 628 28.20 -44.26 0.94
CA GLY A 628 27.90 -43.44 2.13
C GLY A 628 27.18 -44.20 3.27
N PRO A 629 26.75 -43.51 4.35
CA PRO A 629 26.67 -42.06 4.51
C PRO A 629 28.04 -41.40 4.71
N ASP A 630 28.33 -40.40 3.88
CA ASP A 630 29.57 -39.64 3.94
C ASP A 630 29.30 -38.14 4.15
N PRO A 631 30.21 -37.42 4.83
CA PRO A 631 30.03 -36.00 5.12
C PRO A 631 30.05 -35.15 3.85
N VAL A 632 29.11 -34.20 3.79
CA VAL A 632 29.07 -33.16 2.77
C VAL A 632 30.11 -32.09 3.09
N VAL A 633 31.05 -31.89 2.18
CA VAL A 633 32.08 -30.85 2.30
C VAL A 633 31.50 -29.50 1.85
N MET A 634 30.76 -29.49 0.74
CA MET A 634 30.08 -28.30 0.22
C MET A 634 28.98 -28.65 -0.78
N ARG A 635 28.02 -27.74 -0.97
CA ARG A 635 26.98 -27.81 -2.01
C ARG A 635 27.16 -26.64 -2.98
N SER A 636 26.93 -26.88 -4.26
CA SER A 636 26.80 -25.83 -5.28
C SER A 636 25.60 -26.12 -6.18
N ARG A 637 25.22 -25.20 -7.07
CA ARG A 637 23.96 -25.26 -7.81
C ARG A 637 23.89 -26.51 -8.72
N GLY A 638 23.24 -27.57 -8.24
CA GLY A 638 23.04 -28.84 -8.96
C GLY A 638 24.06 -29.96 -8.65
N VAL A 639 25.08 -29.71 -7.81
CA VAL A 639 26.08 -30.71 -7.40
C VAL A 639 26.42 -30.62 -5.90
N VAL A 640 26.85 -31.74 -5.33
CA VAL A 640 27.24 -31.92 -3.93
C VAL A 640 28.63 -32.54 -3.91
N CYS A 641 29.52 -31.96 -3.10
CA CYS A 641 30.85 -32.50 -2.86
C CYS A 641 30.80 -33.34 -1.58
N VAL A 642 31.01 -34.65 -1.72
CA VAL A 642 31.06 -35.63 -0.63
C VAL A 642 32.50 -36.05 -0.40
N PHE A 643 32.88 -36.34 0.85
CA PHE A 643 34.21 -36.87 1.15
C PHE A 643 34.10 -38.27 1.74
N PRO A 644 34.20 -39.31 0.90
CA PRO A 644 34.19 -40.69 1.34
C PRO A 644 35.31 -40.92 2.33
N GLN A 645 35.00 -41.39 3.55
CA GLN A 645 36.03 -41.54 4.59
C GLN A 645 37.07 -42.63 4.25
N ASN A 646 36.79 -43.46 3.24
CA ASN A 646 37.65 -44.52 2.73
C ASN A 646 38.48 -44.12 1.49
N GLN A 647 38.49 -42.84 1.10
CA GLN A 647 39.27 -42.36 -0.05
C GLN A 647 40.05 -41.08 0.29
N GLU A 648 41.17 -40.88 -0.41
CA GLU A 648 42.04 -39.71 -0.18
C GLU A 648 41.50 -38.43 -0.84
N THR A 649 40.51 -38.51 -1.73
CA THR A 649 40.02 -37.36 -2.52
C THR A 649 38.50 -37.19 -2.49
N PRO A 650 37.98 -35.95 -2.44
CA PRO A 650 36.55 -35.67 -2.44
C PRO A 650 35.92 -35.89 -3.82
N HIS A 651 34.67 -36.36 -3.79
CA HIS A 651 33.89 -36.73 -4.97
C HIS A 651 32.77 -35.72 -5.22
N TRP A 652 32.60 -35.34 -6.48
CA TRP A 652 31.52 -34.44 -6.91
C TRP A 652 30.39 -35.24 -7.51
N VAL A 653 29.21 -35.14 -6.91
CA VAL A 653 28.02 -35.92 -7.28
C VAL A 653 26.88 -34.96 -7.60
N LEU A 654 26.14 -35.23 -8.67
CA LEU A 654 24.93 -34.45 -9.00
C LEU A 654 23.90 -34.57 -7.87
N THR A 655 23.25 -33.46 -7.50
CA THR A 655 22.32 -33.44 -6.35
C THR A 655 21.21 -34.49 -6.48
N ARG A 656 20.73 -34.76 -7.69
CA ARG A 656 19.71 -35.80 -7.98
C ARG A 656 20.16 -37.24 -7.70
N LEU A 657 21.47 -37.46 -7.55
CA LEU A 657 22.10 -38.75 -7.25
C LEU A 657 22.56 -38.83 -5.78
N THR A 658 21.99 -37.99 -4.91
CA THR A 658 22.24 -38.01 -3.45
C THR A 658 20.93 -38.19 -2.68
N ARG A 659 20.96 -38.85 -1.53
CA ARG A 659 19.86 -38.89 -0.55
C ARG A 659 20.40 -38.48 0.82
N VAL A 660 19.68 -37.59 1.50
CA VAL A 660 20.07 -37.08 2.82
C VAL A 660 19.59 -38.08 3.88
N ILE A 661 20.51 -38.51 4.76
CA ILE A 661 20.10 -39.23 5.97
C ILE A 661 19.84 -38.16 7.03
N ARG A 662 18.56 -37.90 7.29
CA ARG A 662 18.15 -37.19 8.51
C ARG A 662 17.97 -38.29 9.56
N ASP A 663 18.62 -38.17 10.71
CA ASP A 663 18.40 -39.10 11.83
C ASP A 663 16.90 -39.17 12.11
N VAL A 664 16.31 -40.35 11.86
CA VAL A 664 14.94 -40.67 12.23
C VAL A 664 14.98 -41.21 13.66
N PRO A 665 14.20 -40.67 14.62
CA PRO A 665 14.04 -41.33 15.90
C PRO A 665 13.34 -42.68 15.68
N MET A 666 13.97 -43.77 16.15
CA MET A 666 13.40 -45.13 16.11
C MET A 666 12.03 -45.18 16.79
N ALA A 667 11.09 -45.89 16.16
CA ALA A 667 9.90 -46.42 16.81
C ALA A 667 10.13 -47.89 17.26
N GLU A 668 9.33 -48.29 18.26
CA GLU A 668 9.06 -49.62 18.84
C GLU A 668 9.78 -50.02 20.14
N SER A 669 9.03 -49.99 21.25
CA SER A 669 8.60 -51.22 21.95
C SER A 669 7.48 -50.94 22.97
N GLU A 670 6.61 -51.94 23.10
CA GLU A 670 5.37 -52.03 23.85
C GLU A 670 5.54 -51.97 25.39
N SER A 671 4.53 -51.45 26.08
CA SER A 671 3.97 -52.08 27.30
C SER A 671 2.62 -51.50 27.69
N LEU A 672 1.68 -52.41 27.96
CA LEU A 672 0.29 -52.24 28.42
C LEU A 672 0.18 -51.61 29.82
N GLU A 673 -0.96 -50.95 30.10
CA GLU A 673 -1.87 -51.23 31.24
C GLU A 673 -3.02 -50.19 31.33
N ASP A 674 -4.27 -50.67 31.14
CA ASP A 674 -5.55 -50.47 31.89
C ASP A 674 -5.66 -49.28 32.89
N GLU A 675 -6.78 -48.58 33.18
CA GLU A 675 -8.24 -48.67 32.96
C GLU A 675 -8.86 -47.29 33.45
N PRO A 676 -10.20 -47.06 33.40
CA PRO A 676 -10.87 -45.77 33.14
C PRO A 676 -11.57 -45.14 34.35
N VAL A 677 -11.95 -43.85 34.30
CA VAL A 677 -12.93 -43.27 35.24
C VAL A 677 -13.76 -42.09 34.65
N SER A 678 -15.04 -42.37 34.43
CA SER A 678 -16.29 -41.59 34.61
C SER A 678 -16.43 -40.09 34.27
N ALA A 679 -17.55 -39.79 33.60
CA ALA A 679 -18.29 -38.52 33.67
C ALA A 679 -18.91 -38.26 35.06
N PRO A 680 -19.33 -37.02 35.35
CA PRO A 680 -20.67 -36.85 35.89
C PRO A 680 -21.48 -35.75 35.20
N ASP A 681 -22.77 -36.05 35.05
CA ASP A 681 -23.88 -35.12 34.84
C ASP A 681 -24.13 -34.24 36.07
N ASP A 682 -24.59 -33.01 35.85
CA ASP A 682 -25.75 -32.36 36.50
C ASP A 682 -25.64 -30.81 36.41
N MET A 683 -26.52 -30.18 35.63
CA MET A 683 -26.84 -28.75 35.78
C MET A 683 -28.35 -28.55 35.80
N ALA A 684 -28.85 -28.10 36.96
CA ALA A 684 -30.18 -27.54 37.15
C ALA A 684 -30.17 -26.02 36.85
N PRO A 685 -31.32 -25.42 36.48
CA PRO A 685 -31.36 -24.05 35.94
C PRO A 685 -31.37 -23.00 37.07
N GLY A 686 -30.54 -21.97 36.93
CA GLY A 686 -30.44 -20.83 37.85
C GLY A 686 -30.83 -19.51 37.18
N GLU A 687 -31.52 -18.68 37.94
CA GLU A 687 -32.34 -17.52 37.56
C GLU A 687 -31.58 -16.35 36.92
N SER A 688 -32.30 -15.63 36.05
CA SER A 688 -31.87 -14.43 35.33
C SER A 688 -31.85 -13.18 36.22
N GLY A 689 -30.68 -12.59 36.41
CA GLY A 689 -30.49 -11.25 36.96
C GLY A 689 -29.10 -10.73 36.60
N ALA A 690 -29.01 -9.56 35.97
CA ALA A 690 -27.73 -8.94 35.64
C ALA A 690 -27.05 -8.40 36.91
N GLU A 691 -26.01 -9.09 37.39
CA GLU A 691 -25.20 -8.67 38.53
C GLU A 691 -23.79 -8.23 38.11
N MET A 692 -23.33 -7.10 38.66
CA MET A 692 -21.93 -6.65 38.57
C MET A 692 -20.96 -7.71 39.11
N GLY A 693 -19.76 -7.76 38.52
CA GLY A 693 -18.72 -8.75 38.81
C GLY A 693 -18.31 -8.83 40.29
N ASP A 694 -17.83 -10.00 40.70
CA ASP A 694 -17.36 -10.24 42.08
C ASP A 694 -16.11 -9.43 42.42
N LEU A 695 -16.02 -9.06 43.69
CA LEU A 695 -14.81 -8.52 44.29
C LEU A 695 -13.74 -9.62 44.38
N VAL A 696 -12.59 -9.44 43.71
CA VAL A 696 -11.48 -10.40 43.79
C VAL A 696 -10.74 -10.20 45.12
N SER A 697 -10.74 -11.22 45.98
CA SER A 697 -10.00 -11.23 47.25
C SER A 697 -8.58 -11.78 47.05
N LEU A 698 -7.56 -11.05 47.48
CA LEU A 698 -6.16 -11.50 47.42
C LEU A 698 -5.91 -12.66 48.41
N PRO A 699 -5.15 -13.71 48.03
CA PRO A 699 -4.80 -14.79 48.96
C PRO A 699 -3.90 -14.25 50.08
N GLN A 700 -4.32 -14.43 51.33
CA GLN A 700 -3.52 -14.06 52.50
C GLN A 700 -2.31 -14.99 52.62
N THR A 701 -1.11 -14.47 52.32
CA THR A 701 0.14 -15.18 52.58
C THR A 701 0.43 -15.14 54.08
N HIS A 702 0.29 -16.30 54.75
CA HIS A 702 0.78 -16.49 56.11
C HIS A 702 2.31 -16.43 56.14
N ALA A 703 2.86 -15.35 56.70
CA ALA A 703 4.26 -15.29 57.12
C ALA A 703 4.36 -15.69 58.60
N SER A 704 5.08 -16.77 58.90
CA SER A 704 5.61 -17.02 60.25
C SER A 704 7.02 -16.44 60.36
N PRO A 705 7.38 -15.76 61.46
CA PRO A 705 8.73 -15.20 61.64
C PRO A 705 9.63 -16.23 62.36
N PRO A 706 10.96 -16.07 62.40
CA PRO A 706 11.86 -15.21 61.63
C PRO A 706 12.66 -15.94 60.52
#